data_AF-A0A849Z8D0-F1
#
_entry.id   AF-A0A849Z8D0-F1
#
_cell.length_a   1.000
_cell.length_b   1.000
_cell.length_c   1.000
_cell.angle_alpha   90.00
_cell.angle_beta   90.00
_cell.angle_gamma   90.00
#
_symmetry.space_group_name_H-M   'P 1'
#
loop_
_entity.id
_entity.type
_entity.pdbx_description
1 polymer ?
#
loop_
_entity_poly.entity_id
_entity_poly.type
_entity_poly.pdbx_seq_one_letter_code
_entity_poly.pdbx_strand_id
1 'polypeptide(L)'
;MLPGVSRTFALSIQNLPPDLRDAVCIAYLLCRVVDTVEDDRRLDPAIRQSLFDAFDAALSASASGDGEPATAFEVRSAETGLGPTPLEAELCTGAGAVFRAFAAIPQVQREAIEPSVAEMSKGMREYSLRADAENGLRLRDVSDLERYCYYVAGTVGELLTKLFAISCPVDVRVRRELEARAISFGLGLQFVNILKDVAEDAVRGDCFLPVGTAKLYGLDLASLLDAGERPKGLALLRALSARAREHLTRAEEYTLLWPSSSSPGDAGSQIRLFCAVPLALALGTLREVELGEEALTPGRAPTVSRAFVMGVFEAAVAAATAAPAESDEGLRSLFDRSRAGVARRPPRPSATLESIVPATATISRGASAANAVEEVGPMSNNQLPGLQPRRELTGKILVTGAAGHVGANLVYRLLEDGHDVRVLMRDESHDEAIEALSRDTGKKIERVYGDLRDRRAVLDAVRGTKNVFHVAARVSTLGGSDQDLRELYECNVIGTANVLRAAGETGVERTVVTGSLSAVGYDLDDPSKASDETQPFYPFTEHLPYGRTKSLVEHEVLKACVEGVDALVATSCAVLGPWDYKPSRMGKTLLDFAHGKLRGYPPGGFDFVNVKDLVDGHIRAMERGRIGQRYILSTQYATVDDLMDIFEEVTGRPRPRFRVPMPLMKTMAHVSSFVMSNFFPKMPQRFTPAAVRLLNMQRKADTSKAQRELGYEPTEIRSAIHEAYAHFARRGLAPSGPSLSAKEGAAPLEVAKPKSQGREGAAA
;
A
#
# COMPACT_ATOMS: atom_id res chain seq x y z
N MET A 1 -5.80 -10.26 -6.95
CA MET A 1 -7.18 -10.79 -6.87
C MET A 1 -7.76 -10.76 -5.46
N LEU A 2 -7.32 -11.62 -4.51
CA LEU A 2 -7.94 -11.78 -3.18
C LEU A 2 -8.22 -10.46 -2.40
N PRO A 3 -7.28 -9.49 -2.27
CA PRO A 3 -7.56 -8.25 -1.53
C PRO A 3 -8.63 -7.36 -2.16
N GLY A 4 -8.86 -7.51 -3.47
CA GLY A 4 -9.86 -6.73 -4.19
C GLY A 4 -11.27 -7.32 -4.07
N VAL A 5 -11.41 -8.66 -4.05
CA VAL A 5 -12.71 -9.36 -3.91
C VAL A 5 -13.10 -9.65 -2.46
N SER A 6 -12.20 -9.44 -1.49
CA SER A 6 -12.52 -9.61 -0.06
C SER A 6 -11.58 -8.87 0.88
N ARG A 7 -11.98 -7.68 1.34
CA ARG A 7 -11.11 -6.83 2.17
C ARG A 7 -10.90 -7.39 3.58
N THR A 8 -11.94 -7.93 4.21
CA THR A 8 -11.87 -8.42 5.60
C THR A 8 -11.24 -9.81 5.69
N PHE A 9 -11.66 -10.76 4.84
CA PHE A 9 -11.11 -12.12 4.86
C PHE A 9 -9.68 -12.18 4.32
N ALA A 10 -9.30 -11.35 3.34
CA ALA A 10 -7.91 -11.34 2.85
C ALA A 10 -6.90 -11.11 3.99
N LEU A 11 -7.25 -10.26 4.96
CA LEU A 11 -6.38 -9.98 6.10
C LEU A 11 -6.34 -11.15 7.09
N SER A 12 -7.47 -11.78 7.40
CA SER A 12 -7.47 -12.99 8.24
C SER A 12 -6.67 -14.12 7.58
N ILE A 13 -6.84 -14.35 6.27
CA ILE A 13 -6.15 -15.39 5.51
C ILE A 13 -4.63 -15.19 5.57
N GLN A 14 -4.14 -13.96 5.40
CA GLN A 14 -2.70 -13.64 5.44
C GLN A 14 -2.01 -14.00 6.75
N ASN A 15 -2.75 -14.14 7.86
CA ASN A 15 -2.19 -14.49 9.15
C ASN A 15 -2.04 -16.02 9.37
N LEU A 16 -2.54 -16.85 8.45
CA LEU A 16 -2.41 -18.31 8.52
C LEU A 16 -0.99 -18.79 8.16
N PRO A 17 -0.57 -20.00 8.61
CA PRO A 17 0.64 -20.65 8.13
C PRO A 17 0.69 -20.71 6.60
N PRO A 18 1.86 -20.63 5.92
CA PRO A 18 1.94 -20.54 4.46
C PRO A 18 1.12 -21.61 3.70
N ASP A 19 1.28 -22.88 4.06
CA ASP A 19 0.58 -23.99 3.38
C ASP A 19 -0.94 -23.94 3.60
N LEU A 20 -1.38 -23.51 4.78
CA LEU A 20 -2.80 -23.35 5.11
C LEU A 20 -3.38 -22.10 4.45
N ARG A 21 -2.62 -21.00 4.45
CA ARG A 21 -2.98 -19.73 3.83
C ARG A 21 -3.27 -19.92 2.35
N ASP A 22 -2.41 -20.62 1.64
CA ASP A 22 -2.53 -20.79 0.19
C ASP A 22 -3.75 -21.68 -0.12
N ALA A 23 -3.96 -22.77 0.62
CA ALA A 23 -5.15 -23.62 0.50
C ALA A 23 -6.46 -22.86 0.79
N VAL A 24 -6.51 -22.08 1.88
CA VAL A 24 -7.69 -21.27 2.23
C VAL A 24 -7.91 -20.14 1.22
N CYS A 25 -6.85 -19.53 0.68
CA CYS A 25 -6.94 -18.54 -0.38
C CYS A 25 -7.57 -19.13 -1.65
N ILE A 26 -7.12 -20.31 -2.07
CA ILE A 26 -7.67 -21.01 -3.24
C ILE A 26 -9.13 -21.38 -3.01
N ALA A 27 -9.45 -21.97 -1.85
CA ALA A 27 -10.83 -22.30 -1.47
C ALA A 27 -11.72 -21.05 -1.50
N TYR A 28 -11.26 -19.92 -0.94
CA TYR A 28 -12.00 -18.67 -0.97
C TYR A 28 -12.30 -18.19 -2.39
N LEU A 29 -11.29 -18.25 -3.28
CA LEU A 29 -11.46 -17.83 -4.67
C LEU A 29 -12.44 -18.75 -5.43
N LEU A 30 -12.38 -20.07 -5.21
CA LEU A 30 -13.37 -21.01 -5.75
C LEU A 30 -14.78 -20.67 -5.26
N CYS A 31 -14.94 -20.42 -3.96
CA CYS A 31 -16.23 -20.01 -3.40
C CYS A 31 -16.73 -18.71 -4.03
N ARG A 32 -15.85 -17.73 -4.20
CA ARG A 32 -16.19 -16.43 -4.81
C ARG A 32 -16.58 -16.55 -6.28
N VAL A 33 -15.99 -17.47 -7.04
CA VAL A 33 -16.36 -17.71 -8.44
C VAL A 33 -17.81 -18.18 -8.54
N VAL A 34 -18.22 -19.17 -7.73
CA VAL A 34 -19.58 -19.70 -7.78
C VAL A 34 -20.61 -18.76 -7.14
N ASP A 35 -20.23 -18.02 -6.09
CA ASP A 35 -20.99 -16.89 -5.53
C ASP A 35 -21.32 -15.85 -6.63
N THR A 36 -20.34 -15.52 -7.48
CA THR A 36 -20.55 -14.61 -8.60
C THR A 36 -21.56 -15.16 -9.63
N VAL A 37 -21.59 -16.48 -9.85
CA VAL A 37 -22.58 -17.12 -10.74
C VAL A 37 -23.99 -17.03 -10.16
N GLU A 38 -24.15 -17.21 -8.84
CA GLU A 38 -25.44 -17.06 -8.15
C GLU A 38 -25.94 -15.62 -8.20
N ASP A 39 -25.07 -14.66 -7.86
CA ASP A 39 -25.42 -13.26 -7.64
C ASP A 39 -25.71 -12.48 -8.93
N ASP A 40 -25.19 -12.93 -10.08
CA ASP A 40 -25.37 -12.20 -11.34
C ASP A 40 -26.77 -12.38 -11.93
N ARG A 41 -27.68 -11.52 -11.48
CA ARG A 41 -29.09 -11.46 -11.92
C ARG A 41 -29.27 -11.05 -13.38
N ARG A 42 -28.23 -10.51 -14.03
CA ARG A 42 -28.30 -10.10 -15.45
C ARG A 42 -28.30 -11.31 -16.39
N LEU A 43 -27.89 -12.47 -15.89
CA LEU A 43 -27.81 -13.70 -16.66
C LEU A 43 -29.18 -14.36 -16.81
N ASP A 44 -29.44 -14.84 -18.02
CA ASP A 44 -30.57 -15.72 -18.29
C ASP A 44 -30.45 -17.01 -17.44
N PRO A 45 -31.57 -17.55 -16.90
CA PRO A 45 -31.53 -18.75 -16.07
C PRO A 45 -30.85 -19.96 -16.74
N ALA A 46 -31.03 -20.19 -18.03
CA ALA A 46 -30.39 -21.29 -18.75
C ALA A 46 -28.88 -21.07 -18.89
N ILE A 47 -28.46 -19.83 -19.12
CA ILE A 47 -27.05 -19.45 -19.13
C ILE A 47 -26.43 -19.69 -17.75
N ARG A 48 -27.08 -19.26 -16.68
CA ARG A 48 -26.61 -19.46 -15.30
C ARG A 48 -26.46 -20.95 -14.97
N GLN A 49 -27.43 -21.79 -15.37
CA GLN A 49 -27.30 -23.25 -15.19
C GLN A 49 -26.09 -23.81 -15.94
N SER A 50 -25.85 -23.36 -17.18
CA SER A 50 -24.67 -23.81 -17.95
C SER A 50 -23.33 -23.39 -17.32
N LEU A 51 -23.31 -22.26 -16.59
CA LEU A 51 -22.13 -21.80 -15.84
C LEU A 51 -21.92 -22.64 -14.58
N PHE A 52 -22.97 -23.00 -13.85
CA PHE A 52 -22.87 -23.96 -12.75
C PHE A 52 -22.36 -25.33 -13.24
N ASP A 53 -22.85 -25.84 -14.37
CA ASP A 53 -22.38 -27.09 -14.96
C ASP A 53 -20.90 -27.03 -15.33
N ALA A 54 -20.48 -25.92 -15.96
CA ALA A 54 -19.08 -25.72 -16.32
C ALA A 54 -18.18 -25.57 -15.08
N PHE A 55 -18.65 -24.91 -14.02
CA PHE A 55 -17.94 -24.77 -12.75
C PHE A 55 -17.77 -26.12 -12.06
N ASP A 56 -18.85 -26.90 -11.92
CA ASP A 56 -18.83 -28.20 -11.24
C ASP A 56 -17.93 -29.20 -11.99
N ALA A 57 -18.00 -29.22 -13.33
CA ALA A 57 -17.10 -30.03 -14.15
C ALA A 57 -15.62 -29.63 -13.96
N ALA A 58 -15.32 -28.34 -13.94
CA ALA A 58 -13.97 -27.83 -13.73
C ALA A 58 -13.45 -28.14 -12.32
N LEU A 59 -14.30 -27.99 -11.29
CA LEU A 59 -13.97 -28.30 -9.91
C LEU A 59 -13.61 -29.78 -9.74
N SER A 60 -14.47 -30.67 -10.27
CA SER A 60 -14.30 -32.12 -10.13
C SER A 60 -13.04 -32.62 -10.88
N ALA A 61 -12.80 -32.14 -12.11
CA ALA A 61 -11.59 -32.44 -12.88
C ALA A 61 -10.31 -31.96 -12.18
N SER A 62 -10.36 -30.75 -11.59
CA SER A 62 -9.22 -30.20 -10.86
C SER A 62 -8.93 -30.97 -9.56
N ALA A 63 -9.97 -31.52 -8.92
CA ALA A 63 -9.81 -32.32 -7.71
C ALA A 63 -9.16 -33.69 -7.98
N SER A 64 -9.56 -34.37 -9.07
CA SER A 64 -9.00 -35.66 -9.47
C SER A 64 -7.58 -35.56 -10.04
N GLY A 65 -7.17 -34.39 -10.53
CA GLY A 65 -5.87 -34.19 -11.18
C GLY A 65 -5.86 -34.60 -12.66
N ASP A 66 -7.04 -34.89 -13.24
CA ASP A 66 -7.22 -35.30 -14.62
C ASP A 66 -7.84 -34.17 -15.45
N GLY A 67 -7.05 -33.58 -16.37
CA GLY A 67 -7.55 -32.67 -17.41
C GLY A 67 -7.09 -31.22 -17.30
N GLU A 68 -7.29 -30.44 -18.38
CA GLU A 68 -7.08 -29.00 -18.38
C GLU A 68 -8.21 -28.29 -17.63
N PRO A 69 -7.92 -27.59 -16.53
CA PRO A 69 -8.98 -27.11 -15.69
C PRO A 69 -9.55 -25.78 -16.21
N ALA A 70 -10.86 -25.80 -16.46
CA ALA A 70 -11.75 -24.65 -16.56
C ALA A 70 -11.83 -23.85 -17.88
N THR A 71 -11.22 -24.31 -18.98
CA THR A 71 -11.35 -23.62 -20.29
C THR A 71 -12.81 -23.38 -20.68
N ALA A 72 -13.69 -24.36 -20.44
CA ALA A 72 -15.12 -24.24 -20.73
C ALA A 72 -15.82 -23.19 -19.84
N PHE A 73 -15.41 -23.04 -18.57
CA PHE A 73 -15.98 -22.04 -17.66
C PHE A 73 -15.49 -20.64 -18.01
N GLU A 74 -14.19 -20.45 -18.29
CA GLU A 74 -13.60 -19.17 -18.67
C GLU A 74 -14.22 -18.63 -19.98
N VAL A 75 -14.36 -19.50 -20.99
CA VAL A 75 -14.99 -19.15 -22.27
C VAL A 75 -16.43 -18.70 -22.05
N ARG A 76 -17.24 -19.50 -21.34
CA ARG A 76 -18.63 -19.13 -21.06
C ARG A 76 -18.73 -17.84 -20.23
N SER A 77 -17.85 -17.66 -19.25
CA SER A 77 -17.80 -16.44 -18.44
C SER A 77 -17.53 -15.21 -19.29
N ALA A 78 -16.58 -15.31 -20.24
CA ALA A 78 -16.25 -14.23 -21.16
C ALA A 78 -17.38 -13.94 -22.17
N GLU A 79 -18.02 -14.97 -22.72
CA GLU A 79 -19.14 -14.84 -23.67
C GLU A 79 -20.39 -14.21 -23.03
N THR A 80 -20.63 -14.51 -21.75
CA THR A 80 -21.83 -14.08 -21.02
C THR A 80 -21.64 -12.77 -20.27
N GLY A 81 -20.40 -12.30 -20.12
CA GLY A 81 -20.07 -11.10 -19.34
C GLY A 81 -20.31 -11.29 -17.84
N LEU A 82 -20.13 -12.51 -17.33
CA LEU A 82 -20.28 -12.86 -15.92
C LEU A 82 -19.42 -11.95 -15.03
N GLY A 83 -20.02 -11.40 -13.98
CA GLY A 83 -19.35 -10.54 -13.00
C GLY A 83 -19.94 -9.13 -12.99
N PRO A 84 -20.70 -8.74 -11.95
CA PRO A 84 -21.33 -7.41 -11.89
C PRO A 84 -20.30 -6.29 -11.69
N THR A 85 -19.11 -6.61 -11.16
CA THR A 85 -17.99 -5.69 -11.05
C THR A 85 -16.82 -6.06 -11.98
N PRO A 86 -15.97 -5.10 -12.39
CA PRO A 86 -14.80 -5.40 -13.23
C PRO A 86 -13.87 -6.46 -12.64
N LEU A 87 -13.76 -6.52 -11.31
CA LEU A 87 -12.86 -7.44 -10.63
C LEU A 87 -13.44 -8.86 -10.53
N GLU A 88 -14.74 -8.99 -10.32
CA GLU A 88 -15.42 -10.30 -10.38
C GLU A 88 -15.39 -10.83 -11.81
N ALA A 89 -15.57 -9.96 -12.81
CA ALA A 89 -15.41 -10.35 -14.21
C ALA A 89 -13.99 -10.82 -14.51
N GLU A 90 -12.95 -10.14 -14.01
CA GLU A 90 -11.56 -10.58 -14.13
C GLU A 90 -11.32 -11.93 -13.43
N LEU A 91 -11.90 -12.14 -12.24
CA LEU A 91 -11.81 -13.41 -11.52
C LEU A 91 -12.45 -14.56 -12.30
N CYS A 92 -13.67 -14.37 -12.83
CA CYS A 92 -14.41 -15.40 -13.55
C CYS A 92 -13.79 -15.72 -14.92
N THR A 93 -13.37 -14.70 -15.66
CA THR A 93 -12.71 -14.88 -16.97
C THR A 93 -11.30 -15.45 -16.86
N GLY A 94 -10.62 -15.25 -15.72
CA GLY A 94 -9.33 -15.86 -15.38
C GLY A 94 -9.41 -17.05 -14.41
N ALA A 95 -10.58 -17.64 -14.23
CA ALA A 95 -10.82 -18.66 -13.19
C ALA A 95 -9.95 -19.91 -13.36
N GLY A 96 -9.51 -20.23 -14.57
CA GLY A 96 -8.61 -21.35 -14.85
C GLY A 96 -7.28 -21.23 -14.11
N ALA A 97 -6.81 -20.02 -13.78
CA ALA A 97 -5.66 -19.86 -12.89
C ALA A 97 -5.96 -20.38 -11.46
N VAL A 98 -7.18 -20.15 -10.96
CA VAL A 98 -7.63 -20.63 -9.65
C VAL A 98 -7.76 -22.15 -9.66
N PHE A 99 -8.37 -22.72 -10.70
CA PHE A 99 -8.51 -24.17 -10.80
C PHE A 99 -7.18 -24.90 -11.02
N ARG A 100 -6.23 -24.32 -11.78
CA ARG A 100 -4.85 -24.85 -11.87
C ARG A 100 -4.13 -24.80 -10.53
N ALA A 101 -4.28 -23.70 -9.79
CA ALA A 101 -3.72 -23.60 -8.44
C ALA A 101 -4.35 -24.65 -7.51
N PHE A 102 -5.66 -24.88 -7.62
CA PHE A 102 -6.36 -25.92 -6.88
C PHE A 102 -5.89 -27.33 -7.24
N ALA A 103 -5.66 -27.64 -8.52
CA ALA A 103 -5.10 -28.93 -8.92
C ALA A 103 -3.66 -29.16 -8.38
N ALA A 104 -2.91 -28.07 -8.16
CA ALA A 104 -1.52 -28.13 -7.73
C ALA A 104 -1.31 -28.29 -6.21
N ILE A 105 -2.31 -28.05 -5.37
CA ILE A 105 -2.17 -28.23 -3.91
C ILE A 105 -2.19 -29.73 -3.53
N PRO A 106 -1.64 -30.13 -2.37
CA PRO A 106 -1.69 -31.51 -1.89
C PRO A 106 -3.09 -32.16 -1.95
N GLN A 107 -3.14 -33.44 -2.32
CA GLN A 107 -4.38 -34.21 -2.45
C GLN A 107 -5.28 -34.13 -1.21
N VAL A 108 -4.70 -34.24 -0.01
CA VAL A 108 -5.44 -34.15 1.26
C VAL A 108 -6.16 -32.80 1.43
N GLN A 109 -5.60 -31.70 0.90
CA GLN A 109 -6.25 -30.39 0.91
C GLN A 109 -7.34 -30.30 -0.17
N ARG A 110 -7.15 -30.94 -1.33
CA ARG A 110 -8.19 -31.03 -2.36
C ARG A 110 -9.41 -31.80 -1.87
N GLU A 111 -9.20 -32.92 -1.20
CA GLU A 111 -10.24 -33.74 -0.57
C GLU A 111 -10.99 -33.01 0.56
N ALA A 112 -10.35 -32.01 1.19
CA ALA A 112 -10.99 -31.14 2.18
C ALA A 112 -11.85 -30.04 1.53
N ILE A 113 -11.43 -29.52 0.37
CA ILE A 113 -12.06 -28.37 -0.31
C ILE A 113 -13.21 -28.81 -1.22
N GLU A 114 -12.98 -29.77 -2.12
CA GLU A 114 -13.92 -30.08 -3.21
C GLU A 114 -15.33 -30.42 -2.71
N PRO A 115 -15.53 -31.30 -1.71
CA PRO A 115 -16.88 -31.71 -1.33
C PRO A 115 -17.71 -30.55 -0.79
N SER A 116 -17.07 -29.63 -0.07
CA SER A 116 -17.75 -28.48 0.53
C SER A 116 -18.05 -27.40 -0.52
N VAL A 117 -17.16 -27.16 -1.49
CA VAL A 117 -17.43 -26.23 -2.61
C VAL A 117 -18.49 -26.79 -3.55
N ALA A 118 -18.48 -28.10 -3.82
CA ALA A 118 -19.49 -28.77 -4.63
C ALA A 118 -20.88 -28.72 -3.97
N GLU A 119 -20.98 -28.97 -2.66
CA GLU A 119 -22.24 -28.86 -1.92
C GLU A 119 -22.76 -27.42 -1.90
N MET A 120 -21.87 -26.42 -1.77
CA MET A 120 -22.24 -25.00 -1.89
C MET A 120 -22.79 -24.67 -3.28
N SER A 121 -22.09 -25.08 -4.35
CA SER A 121 -22.51 -24.88 -5.75
C SER A 121 -23.90 -25.48 -6.01
N LYS A 122 -24.12 -26.72 -5.57
CA LYS A 122 -25.41 -27.42 -5.65
C LYS A 122 -26.52 -26.65 -4.94
N GLY A 123 -26.26 -26.15 -3.74
CA GLY A 123 -27.22 -25.36 -2.96
C GLY A 123 -27.55 -24.03 -3.62
N MET A 124 -26.54 -23.27 -4.03
CA MET A 124 -26.71 -22.01 -4.77
C MET A 124 -27.52 -22.22 -6.06
N ARG A 125 -27.26 -23.32 -6.77
CA ARG A 125 -28.04 -23.73 -7.95
C ARG A 125 -29.51 -24.01 -7.59
N GLU A 126 -29.78 -24.78 -6.54
CA GLU A 126 -31.15 -25.08 -6.09
C GLU A 126 -31.93 -23.81 -5.74
N TYR A 127 -31.32 -22.90 -4.97
CA TYR A 127 -31.97 -21.64 -4.57
C TYR A 127 -32.09 -20.65 -5.72
N SER A 128 -31.12 -20.61 -6.64
CA SER A 128 -31.23 -19.79 -7.85
C SER A 128 -32.42 -20.21 -8.73
N LEU A 129 -32.80 -21.49 -8.76
CA LEU A 129 -33.96 -21.96 -9.54
C LEU A 129 -35.30 -21.59 -8.88
N ARG A 130 -35.29 -21.28 -7.59
CA ARG A 130 -36.48 -20.86 -6.83
C ARG A 130 -36.73 -19.35 -6.91
N ALA A 131 -35.77 -18.57 -7.41
CA ALA A 131 -35.92 -17.13 -7.53
C ALA A 131 -36.92 -16.79 -8.63
N ASP A 132 -37.91 -15.98 -8.29
CA ASP A 132 -38.91 -15.46 -9.22
C ASP A 132 -38.34 -14.30 -10.05
N ALA A 133 -38.81 -14.15 -11.29
CA ALA A 133 -38.32 -13.09 -12.18
C ALA A 133 -38.74 -11.68 -11.72
N GLU A 134 -39.88 -11.55 -11.05
CA GLU A 134 -40.39 -10.26 -10.55
C GLU A 134 -40.02 -10.02 -9.09
N ASN A 135 -39.98 -11.08 -8.27
CA ASN A 135 -39.86 -10.98 -6.82
C ASN A 135 -38.59 -11.61 -6.25
N GLY A 136 -37.63 -12.05 -7.06
CA GLY A 136 -36.36 -12.62 -6.58
C GLY A 136 -36.54 -13.85 -5.68
N LEU A 137 -35.54 -14.14 -4.84
CA LEU A 137 -35.61 -15.25 -3.91
C LEU A 137 -36.48 -14.90 -2.68
N ARG A 138 -37.35 -15.83 -2.27
CA ARG A 138 -38.16 -15.74 -1.05
C ARG A 138 -38.06 -17.02 -0.22
N LEU A 139 -37.62 -16.87 1.02
CA LEU A 139 -37.45 -17.99 1.96
C LEU A 139 -38.74 -18.23 2.74
N ARG A 140 -39.13 -19.49 2.92
CA ARG A 140 -40.45 -19.84 3.48
C ARG A 140 -40.53 -19.60 4.98
N ASP A 141 -39.56 -20.11 5.72
CA ASP A 141 -39.50 -20.11 7.17
C ASP A 141 -38.05 -20.06 7.65
N VAL A 142 -37.83 -20.04 8.97
CA VAL A 142 -36.48 -19.97 9.56
C VAL A 142 -35.65 -21.21 9.18
N SER A 143 -36.26 -22.39 9.02
CA SER A 143 -35.52 -23.60 8.62
C SER A 143 -35.03 -23.50 7.17
N ASP A 144 -35.83 -22.91 6.29
CA ASP A 144 -35.44 -22.63 4.90
C ASP A 144 -34.32 -21.57 4.83
N LEU A 145 -34.35 -20.57 5.72
CA LEU A 145 -33.26 -19.59 5.88
C LEU A 145 -31.96 -20.25 6.37
N GLU A 146 -32.04 -21.12 7.36
CA GLU A 146 -30.86 -21.85 7.86
C GLU A 146 -30.29 -22.78 6.81
N ARG A 147 -31.13 -23.43 6.02
CA ARG A 147 -30.70 -24.27 4.90
C ARG A 147 -30.00 -23.45 3.82
N TYR A 148 -30.55 -22.28 3.46
CA TYR A 148 -29.87 -21.36 2.55
C TYR A 148 -28.50 -20.95 3.12
N CYS A 149 -28.44 -20.51 4.39
CA CYS A 149 -27.20 -20.12 5.06
C CYS A 149 -26.20 -21.28 5.16
N TYR A 150 -26.68 -22.51 5.32
CA TYR A 150 -25.84 -23.70 5.30
C TYR A 150 -25.11 -23.83 3.97
N TYR A 151 -25.83 -23.72 2.84
CA TYR A 151 -25.21 -23.84 1.54
C TYR A 151 -24.17 -22.76 1.29
N VAL A 152 -24.50 -21.49 1.50
CA VAL A 152 -23.63 -20.36 1.13
C VAL A 152 -22.52 -20.06 2.15
N ALA A 153 -22.63 -20.54 3.39
CA ALA A 153 -21.64 -20.25 4.44
C ALA A 153 -21.36 -21.40 5.41
N GLY A 154 -22.35 -22.24 5.73
CA GLY A 154 -22.15 -23.40 6.62
C GLY A 154 -21.15 -24.41 6.06
N THR A 155 -21.24 -24.71 4.76
CA THR A 155 -20.28 -25.54 3.99
C THR A 155 -18.86 -25.00 4.10
N VAL A 156 -18.68 -23.67 4.11
CA VAL A 156 -17.38 -23.01 4.29
C VAL A 156 -16.84 -23.24 5.70
N GLY A 157 -17.70 -23.25 6.72
CA GLY A 157 -17.30 -23.61 8.09
C GLY A 157 -16.74 -25.03 8.20
N GLU A 158 -17.37 -25.99 7.52
CA GLU A 158 -16.87 -27.38 7.44
C GLU A 158 -15.56 -27.47 6.65
N LEU A 159 -15.48 -26.80 5.50
CA LEU A 159 -14.28 -26.73 4.66
C LEU A 159 -13.09 -26.24 5.48
N LEU A 160 -13.25 -25.09 6.15
CA LEU A 160 -12.20 -24.48 6.96
C LEU A 160 -11.78 -25.42 8.09
N THR A 161 -12.74 -26.08 8.75
CA THR A 161 -12.45 -27.04 9.82
C THR A 161 -11.59 -28.21 9.33
N LYS A 162 -11.90 -28.75 8.14
CA LYS A 162 -11.10 -29.83 7.52
C LYS A 162 -9.68 -29.35 7.20
N LEU A 163 -9.52 -28.18 6.60
CA LEU A 163 -8.21 -27.59 6.29
C LEU A 163 -7.40 -27.28 7.56
N PHE A 164 -8.04 -26.71 8.58
CA PHE A 164 -7.42 -26.41 9.87
C PHE A 164 -6.93 -27.67 10.56
N ALA A 165 -7.70 -28.77 10.51
CA ALA A 165 -7.30 -30.04 11.11
C ALA A 165 -6.09 -30.70 10.42
N ILE A 166 -5.84 -30.41 9.13
CA ILE A 166 -4.63 -30.86 8.41
C ILE A 166 -3.39 -30.14 8.97
N SER A 167 -3.49 -28.83 9.21
CA SER A 167 -2.35 -28.02 9.66
C SER A 167 -2.18 -27.96 11.18
N CYS A 168 -3.25 -28.17 11.93
CA CYS A 168 -3.28 -28.19 13.39
C CYS A 168 -4.07 -29.44 13.85
N PRO A 169 -3.42 -30.62 13.90
CA PRO A 169 -4.06 -31.84 14.37
C PRO A 169 -4.49 -31.70 15.83
N VAL A 170 -5.71 -32.12 16.15
CA VAL A 170 -6.28 -32.13 17.50
C VAL A 170 -6.76 -33.54 17.85
N ASP A 171 -6.97 -33.81 19.14
CA ASP A 171 -7.48 -35.10 19.58
C ASP A 171 -8.91 -35.35 19.08
N VAL A 172 -9.31 -36.63 19.07
CA VAL A 172 -10.61 -37.08 18.52
C VAL A 172 -11.80 -36.42 19.22
N ARG A 173 -11.70 -36.10 20.51
CA ARG A 173 -12.78 -35.47 21.26
C ARG A 173 -12.92 -34.00 20.84
N VAL A 174 -11.84 -33.24 20.82
CA VAL A 174 -11.84 -31.84 20.37
C VAL A 174 -12.27 -31.73 18.92
N ARG A 175 -11.81 -32.65 18.06
CA ARG A 175 -12.24 -32.72 16.65
C ARG A 175 -13.76 -32.84 16.51
N ARG A 176 -14.41 -33.74 17.28
CA ARG A 176 -15.87 -33.89 17.26
C ARG A 176 -16.59 -32.61 17.69
N GLU A 177 -16.08 -31.93 18.71
CA GLU A 177 -16.67 -30.67 19.20
C GLU A 177 -16.51 -29.53 18.18
N LEU A 178 -15.39 -29.48 17.45
CA LEU A 178 -15.16 -28.55 16.34
C LEU A 178 -16.12 -28.83 15.18
N GLU A 179 -16.21 -30.09 14.73
CA GLU A 179 -17.12 -30.51 13.65
C GLU A 179 -18.59 -30.21 13.99
N ALA A 180 -19.00 -30.42 15.25
CA ALA A 180 -20.36 -30.10 15.72
C ALA A 180 -20.71 -28.60 15.70
N ARG A 181 -19.71 -27.71 15.66
CA ARG A 181 -19.90 -26.25 15.68
C ARG A 181 -19.50 -25.56 14.38
N ALA A 182 -18.78 -26.26 13.49
CA ALA A 182 -18.27 -25.74 12.23
C ALA A 182 -19.35 -25.05 11.40
N ILE A 183 -20.52 -25.69 11.25
CA ILE A 183 -21.66 -25.13 10.53
C ILE A 183 -22.12 -23.81 11.17
N SER A 184 -22.24 -23.75 12.50
CA SER A 184 -22.68 -22.54 13.21
C SER A 184 -21.72 -21.37 13.06
N PHE A 185 -20.42 -21.62 12.88
CA PHE A 185 -19.46 -20.58 12.56
C PHE A 185 -19.84 -19.85 11.26
N GLY A 186 -20.12 -20.60 10.19
CA GLY A 186 -20.57 -20.04 8.91
C GLY A 186 -21.95 -19.37 8.99
N LEU A 187 -22.93 -20.08 9.57
CA LEU A 187 -24.31 -19.57 9.71
C LEU A 187 -24.36 -18.26 10.49
N GLY A 188 -23.61 -18.14 11.59
CA GLY A 188 -23.62 -16.93 12.41
C GLY A 188 -23.18 -15.70 11.62
N LEU A 189 -22.13 -15.82 10.81
CA LEU A 189 -21.64 -14.73 9.96
C LEU A 189 -22.67 -14.38 8.87
N GLN A 190 -23.26 -15.38 8.21
CA GLN A 190 -24.21 -15.14 7.13
C GLN A 190 -25.54 -14.56 7.61
N PHE A 191 -26.05 -15.02 8.75
CA PHE A 191 -27.23 -14.43 9.38
C PHE A 191 -27.03 -12.93 9.64
N VAL A 192 -25.87 -12.52 10.15
CA VAL A 192 -25.58 -11.11 10.39
C VAL A 192 -25.54 -10.33 9.07
N ASN A 193 -24.93 -10.86 8.01
CA ASN A 193 -24.93 -10.21 6.70
C ASN A 193 -26.36 -10.01 6.17
N ILE A 194 -27.20 -11.05 6.19
CA ILE A 194 -28.60 -10.99 5.76
C ILE A 194 -29.38 -9.92 6.55
N LEU A 195 -29.20 -9.86 7.88
CA LEU A 195 -29.89 -8.87 8.70
C LEU A 195 -29.38 -7.44 8.49
N LYS A 196 -28.09 -7.29 8.18
CA LYS A 196 -27.43 -5.99 7.96
C LYS A 196 -27.79 -5.38 6.61
N ASP A 197 -27.80 -6.21 5.57
CA ASP A 197 -27.93 -5.80 4.17
C ASP A 197 -29.38 -5.92 3.64
N VAL A 198 -30.35 -6.23 4.52
CA VAL A 198 -31.75 -6.50 4.15
C VAL A 198 -32.41 -5.39 3.33
N ALA A 199 -32.09 -4.12 3.59
CA ALA A 199 -32.64 -3.01 2.80
C ALA A 199 -32.01 -2.93 1.42
N GLU A 200 -30.70 -3.13 1.32
CA GLU A 200 -29.99 -3.20 0.04
C GLU A 200 -30.48 -4.38 -0.81
N ASP A 201 -30.70 -5.55 -0.19
CA ASP A 201 -31.25 -6.73 -0.86
C ASP A 201 -32.67 -6.46 -1.38
N ALA A 202 -33.53 -5.88 -0.54
CA ALA A 202 -34.90 -5.52 -0.91
C ALA A 202 -34.94 -4.54 -2.09
N VAL A 203 -34.03 -3.56 -2.13
CA VAL A 203 -33.89 -2.63 -3.27
C VAL A 203 -33.46 -3.35 -4.56
N ARG A 204 -32.70 -4.43 -4.44
CA ARG A 204 -32.30 -5.29 -5.58
C ARG A 204 -33.38 -6.30 -5.99
N GLY A 205 -34.48 -6.39 -5.23
CA GLY A 205 -35.60 -7.31 -5.45
C GLY A 205 -35.52 -8.61 -4.64
N ASP A 206 -34.39 -8.88 -3.97
CA ASP A 206 -34.20 -10.05 -3.13
C ASP A 206 -34.63 -9.78 -1.68
N CYS A 207 -35.05 -10.81 -0.96
CA CYS A 207 -35.40 -10.68 0.45
C CYS A 207 -35.26 -12.04 1.12
N PHE A 208 -34.15 -12.18 1.84
CA PHE A 208 -33.81 -13.42 2.54
C PHE A 208 -34.54 -13.55 3.89
N LEU A 209 -35.36 -12.57 4.30
CA LEU A 209 -36.19 -12.71 5.49
C LEU A 209 -37.30 -13.76 5.24
N PRO A 210 -37.60 -14.63 6.22
CA PRO A 210 -38.60 -15.68 5.99
C PRO A 210 -40.03 -15.13 5.94
N VAL A 211 -40.74 -15.42 4.84
CA VAL A 211 -42.12 -15.00 4.59
C VAL A 211 -43.06 -15.44 5.71
N GLY A 212 -42.96 -16.69 6.15
CA GLY A 212 -43.79 -17.23 7.23
C GLY A 212 -43.56 -16.52 8.55
N THR A 213 -42.34 -16.06 8.83
CA THR A 213 -42.04 -15.31 10.05
C THR A 213 -42.55 -13.88 9.96
N ALA A 214 -42.39 -13.22 8.82
CA ALA A 214 -42.91 -11.87 8.58
C ALA A 214 -44.44 -11.79 8.77
N LYS A 215 -45.17 -12.82 8.28
CA LYS A 215 -46.63 -12.92 8.47
C LYS A 215 -47.06 -12.95 9.94
N LEU A 216 -46.27 -13.54 10.84
CA LEU A 216 -46.56 -13.54 12.28
C LEU A 216 -46.51 -12.14 12.90
N TYR A 217 -45.73 -11.24 12.30
CA TYR A 217 -45.65 -9.82 12.68
C TYR A 217 -46.66 -8.96 11.90
N GLY A 218 -47.50 -9.54 11.06
CA GLY A 218 -48.44 -8.82 10.20
C GLY A 218 -47.75 -7.93 9.16
N LEU A 219 -46.58 -8.37 8.67
CA LEU A 219 -45.74 -7.68 7.71
C LEU A 219 -45.77 -8.41 6.36
N ASP A 220 -46.07 -7.67 5.29
CA ASP A 220 -45.77 -8.10 3.93
C ASP A 220 -44.32 -7.68 3.60
N LEU A 221 -43.51 -8.62 3.11
CA LEU A 221 -42.11 -8.32 2.78
C LEU A 221 -41.99 -7.40 1.56
N ALA A 222 -43.02 -7.32 0.71
CA ALA A 222 -43.05 -6.35 -0.38
C ALA A 222 -43.10 -4.88 0.11
N SER A 223 -43.67 -4.64 1.30
CA SER A 223 -43.75 -3.33 1.94
C SER A 223 -42.72 -3.15 3.07
N LEU A 224 -41.69 -4.01 3.14
CA LEU A 224 -40.69 -4.00 4.23
C LEU A 224 -40.05 -2.64 4.48
N LEU A 225 -39.83 -1.86 3.41
CA LEU A 225 -39.16 -0.55 3.46
C LEU A 225 -40.14 0.62 3.65
N ASP A 226 -41.44 0.37 3.68
CA ASP A 226 -42.44 1.40 3.87
C ASP A 226 -42.34 1.98 5.29
N ALA A 227 -42.41 3.31 5.39
CA ALA A 227 -42.24 4.01 6.65
C ALA A 227 -43.25 3.56 7.73
N GLY A 228 -44.47 3.18 7.33
CA GLY A 228 -45.51 2.68 8.23
C GLY A 228 -45.28 1.25 8.74
N GLU A 229 -44.54 0.43 8.02
CA GLU A 229 -44.28 -0.97 8.33
C GLU A 229 -42.98 -1.17 9.14
N ARG A 230 -42.17 -0.11 9.23
CA ARG A 230 -40.88 -0.09 9.94
C ARG A 230 -40.92 -0.69 11.36
N PRO A 231 -41.89 -0.38 12.25
CA PRO A 231 -41.92 -0.99 13.59
C PRO A 231 -42.03 -2.52 13.55
N LYS A 232 -42.80 -3.08 12.61
CA LYS A 232 -42.96 -4.52 12.43
C LYS A 232 -41.70 -5.15 11.83
N GLY A 233 -41.09 -4.48 10.86
CA GLY A 233 -39.79 -4.89 10.30
C GLY A 233 -38.71 -4.98 11.37
N LEU A 234 -38.60 -3.99 12.26
CA LEU A 234 -37.62 -4.02 13.36
C LEU A 234 -37.92 -5.12 14.36
N ALA A 235 -39.20 -5.41 14.66
CA ALA A 235 -39.58 -6.52 15.51
C ALA A 235 -39.17 -7.88 14.90
N LEU A 236 -39.37 -8.05 13.59
CA LEU A 236 -38.92 -9.23 12.84
C LEU A 236 -37.39 -9.38 12.88
N LEU A 237 -36.63 -8.31 12.60
CA LEU A 237 -35.16 -8.34 12.64
C LEU A 237 -34.63 -8.71 14.03
N ARG A 238 -35.23 -8.18 15.10
CA ARG A 238 -34.86 -8.53 16.48
C ARG A 238 -35.12 -10.00 16.80
N ALA A 239 -36.22 -10.56 16.31
CA ALA A 239 -36.53 -11.97 16.50
C ALA A 239 -35.50 -12.89 15.79
N LEU A 240 -35.10 -12.52 14.57
CA LEU A 240 -34.09 -13.26 13.82
C LEU A 240 -32.66 -13.05 14.39
N SER A 241 -32.40 -11.90 14.99
CA SER A 241 -31.12 -11.60 15.67
C SER A 241 -30.85 -12.54 16.85
N ALA A 242 -31.90 -12.99 17.55
CA ALA A 242 -31.77 -14.00 18.60
C ALA A 242 -31.20 -15.33 18.05
N ARG A 243 -31.61 -15.71 16.85
CA ARG A 243 -31.10 -16.92 16.18
C ARG A 243 -29.67 -16.74 15.70
N ALA A 244 -29.35 -15.57 15.13
CA ALA A 244 -27.97 -15.21 14.78
C ALA A 244 -27.03 -15.32 16.00
N ARG A 245 -27.47 -14.82 17.17
CA ARG A 245 -26.71 -14.87 18.43
C ARG A 245 -26.40 -16.30 18.90
N GLU A 246 -27.34 -17.22 18.74
CA GLU A 246 -27.14 -18.62 19.10
C GLU A 246 -26.00 -19.25 18.26
N HIS A 247 -25.98 -18.99 16.95
CA HIS A 247 -24.91 -19.44 16.09
C HIS A 247 -23.57 -18.77 16.40
N LEU A 248 -23.57 -17.45 16.65
CA LEU A 248 -22.35 -16.73 17.04
C LEU A 248 -21.79 -17.24 18.37
N THR A 249 -22.64 -17.61 19.33
CA THR A 249 -22.19 -18.23 20.60
C THR A 249 -21.47 -19.55 20.35
N ARG A 250 -22.02 -20.41 19.49
CA ARG A 250 -21.33 -21.64 19.07
C ARG A 250 -20.05 -21.36 18.28
N ALA A 251 -20.00 -20.28 17.51
CA ALA A 251 -18.82 -19.83 16.77
C ALA A 251 -17.69 -19.36 17.72
N GLU A 252 -18.05 -18.73 18.84
CA GLU A 252 -17.10 -18.38 19.91
C GLU A 252 -16.51 -19.64 20.55
N GLU A 253 -17.37 -20.60 20.91
CA GLU A 253 -16.92 -21.91 21.42
C GLU A 253 -16.01 -22.62 20.41
N TYR A 254 -16.39 -22.64 19.13
CA TYR A 254 -15.57 -23.18 18.04
C TYR A 254 -14.19 -22.53 17.98
N THR A 255 -14.13 -21.21 18.09
CA THR A 255 -12.87 -20.46 18.04
C THR A 255 -11.95 -20.82 19.19
N LEU A 256 -12.49 -21.00 20.40
CA LEU A 256 -11.75 -21.34 21.61
C LEU A 256 -11.29 -22.81 21.67
N LEU A 257 -11.94 -23.70 20.92
CA LEU A 257 -11.57 -25.12 20.87
C LEU A 257 -10.25 -25.38 20.14
N TRP A 258 -9.82 -24.49 19.24
CA TRP A 258 -8.50 -24.59 18.63
C TRP A 258 -7.40 -24.40 19.70
N PRO A 259 -6.25 -25.10 19.62
CA PRO A 259 -5.20 -24.97 20.61
C PRO A 259 -4.66 -23.54 20.72
N SER A 260 -4.38 -23.08 21.94
CA SER A 260 -3.53 -21.90 22.19
C SER A 260 -2.08 -22.33 22.40
N SER A 261 -1.14 -21.54 21.90
CA SER A 261 0.29 -21.73 22.12
C SER A 261 0.94 -20.42 22.56
N SER A 262 1.92 -20.53 23.45
CA SER A 262 2.80 -19.42 23.87
C SER A 262 3.90 -19.11 22.84
N SER A 263 4.03 -19.92 21.77
CA SER A 263 4.98 -19.67 20.68
C SER A 263 4.30 -18.88 19.56
N PRO A 264 4.74 -17.62 19.28
CA PRO A 264 4.22 -16.85 18.16
C PRO A 264 4.43 -17.57 16.83
N GLY A 265 3.37 -17.70 16.02
CA GLY A 265 3.42 -18.35 14.71
C GLY A 265 3.06 -19.84 14.69
N ASP A 266 2.56 -20.39 15.80
CA ASP A 266 1.93 -21.71 15.82
C ASP A 266 0.58 -21.70 15.09
N ALA A 267 0.27 -22.80 14.40
CA ALA A 267 -0.93 -22.92 13.57
C ALA A 267 -2.22 -22.72 14.39
N GLY A 268 -2.29 -23.20 15.63
CA GLY A 268 -3.50 -23.07 16.48
C GLY A 268 -3.81 -21.61 16.81
N SER A 269 -2.80 -20.85 17.26
CA SER A 269 -2.93 -19.42 17.54
C SER A 269 -3.28 -18.60 16.29
N GLN A 270 -2.75 -18.97 15.12
CA GLN A 270 -3.07 -18.31 13.85
C GLN A 270 -4.50 -18.61 13.38
N ILE A 271 -4.98 -19.85 13.57
CA ILE A 271 -6.38 -20.23 13.31
C ILE A 271 -7.33 -19.48 14.25
N ARG A 272 -7.00 -19.39 15.54
CA ARG A 272 -7.77 -18.58 16.52
C ARG A 272 -7.90 -17.13 16.06
N LEU A 273 -6.81 -16.50 15.63
CA LEU A 273 -6.81 -15.14 15.11
C LEU A 273 -7.67 -15.02 13.85
N PHE A 274 -7.54 -15.96 12.91
CA PHE A 274 -8.34 -16.02 11.69
C PHE A 274 -9.85 -16.02 12.00
N CYS A 275 -10.28 -16.83 12.98
CA CYS A 275 -11.68 -16.97 13.38
C CYS A 275 -12.19 -15.78 14.22
N ALA A 276 -11.38 -15.29 15.16
CA ALA A 276 -11.80 -14.29 16.15
C ALA A 276 -12.17 -12.94 15.52
N VAL A 277 -11.44 -12.52 14.48
CA VAL A 277 -11.66 -11.24 13.80
C VAL A 277 -13.05 -11.14 13.15
N PRO A 278 -13.43 -11.99 12.18
CA PRO A 278 -14.74 -11.90 11.54
C PRO A 278 -15.88 -12.11 12.54
N LEU A 279 -15.67 -12.97 13.54
CA LEU A 279 -16.63 -13.21 14.61
C LEU A 279 -16.89 -11.95 15.47
N ALA A 280 -15.84 -11.28 15.93
CA ALA A 280 -15.96 -10.05 16.70
C ALA A 280 -16.61 -8.90 15.90
N LEU A 281 -16.32 -8.82 14.59
CA LEU A 281 -16.98 -7.88 13.69
C LEU A 281 -18.46 -8.19 13.50
N ALA A 282 -18.83 -9.47 13.37
CA ALA A 282 -20.22 -9.90 13.27
C ALA A 282 -21.00 -9.59 14.56
N LEU A 283 -20.42 -9.84 15.73
CA LEU A 283 -21.01 -9.48 17.03
C LEU A 283 -21.25 -7.97 17.16
N GLY A 284 -20.26 -7.15 16.76
CA GLY A 284 -20.40 -5.69 16.77
C GLY A 284 -21.44 -5.19 15.76
N THR A 285 -21.56 -5.84 14.60
CA THR A 285 -22.54 -5.48 13.56
C THR A 285 -23.95 -5.85 13.98
N LEU A 286 -24.15 -7.05 14.55
CA LEU A 286 -25.43 -7.49 15.09
C LEU A 286 -25.94 -6.53 16.17
N ARG A 287 -25.05 -6.01 17.03
CA ARG A 287 -25.39 -4.97 18.00
C ARG A 287 -25.97 -3.72 17.32
N GLU A 288 -25.35 -3.23 16.26
CA GLU A 288 -25.87 -2.05 15.54
C GLU A 288 -27.20 -2.33 14.84
N VAL A 289 -27.40 -3.56 14.33
CA VAL A 289 -28.70 -4.01 13.80
C VAL A 289 -29.79 -3.99 14.89
N GLU A 290 -29.49 -4.47 16.09
CA GLU A 290 -30.46 -4.57 17.20
C GLU A 290 -30.84 -3.20 17.80
N LEU A 291 -29.87 -2.30 17.90
CA LEU A 291 -30.02 -0.96 18.49
C LEU A 291 -30.53 0.10 17.52
N GLY A 292 -30.32 -0.12 16.23
CA GLY A 292 -30.59 0.83 15.16
C GLY A 292 -31.89 0.60 14.40
N GLU A 293 -32.18 1.52 13.50
CA GLU A 293 -33.20 1.37 12.43
C GLU A 293 -32.58 1.39 11.03
N GLU A 294 -31.26 1.55 10.98
CA GLU A 294 -30.39 1.65 9.83
C GLU A 294 -30.57 0.46 8.86
N ALA A 295 -30.77 -0.76 9.39
CA ALA A 295 -30.95 -1.98 8.60
C ALA A 295 -32.17 -1.92 7.65
N LEU A 296 -33.19 -1.12 7.96
CA LEU A 296 -34.38 -0.93 7.12
C LEU A 296 -34.35 0.41 6.36
N THR A 297 -33.18 1.02 6.22
CA THR A 297 -33.02 2.31 5.56
C THR A 297 -32.00 2.18 4.42
N PRO A 298 -32.45 2.18 3.14
CA PRO A 298 -31.57 2.04 1.99
C PRO A 298 -30.39 3.03 2.01
N GLY A 299 -29.18 2.52 1.77
CA GLY A 299 -27.96 3.32 1.74
C GLY A 299 -27.46 3.75 3.12
N ARG A 300 -28.06 3.22 4.20
CA ARG A 300 -27.62 3.45 5.58
C ARG A 300 -27.41 2.15 6.35
N ALA A 301 -26.98 1.08 5.68
CA ALA A 301 -26.67 -0.21 6.34
C ALA A 301 -25.91 -0.02 7.67
N PRO A 302 -26.26 -0.79 8.73
CA PRO A 302 -25.56 -0.74 10.01
C PRO A 302 -24.07 -1.00 9.83
N THR A 303 -23.24 -0.09 10.32
CA THR A 303 -21.77 -0.19 10.20
C THR A 303 -21.10 0.02 11.54
N VAL A 304 -20.10 -0.82 11.83
CA VAL A 304 -19.21 -0.60 12.97
C VAL A 304 -18.18 0.47 12.65
N SER A 305 -17.83 1.29 13.65
CA SER A 305 -16.86 2.37 13.44
C SER A 305 -15.46 1.83 13.12
N ARG A 306 -14.66 2.63 12.38
CA ARG A 306 -13.26 2.31 12.09
C ARG A 306 -12.42 2.06 13.35
N ALA A 307 -12.67 2.85 14.40
CA ALA A 307 -11.99 2.68 15.69
C ALA A 307 -12.35 1.35 16.36
N PHE A 308 -13.60 0.89 16.22
CA PHE A 308 -14.03 -0.41 16.70
C PHE A 308 -13.31 -1.55 15.95
N VAL A 309 -13.29 -1.49 14.61
CA VAL A 309 -12.56 -2.47 13.78
C VAL A 309 -11.10 -2.58 14.23
N MET A 310 -10.45 -1.44 14.48
CA MET A 310 -9.08 -1.40 14.98
C MET A 310 -8.89 -2.04 16.35
N GLY A 311 -9.75 -1.68 17.31
CA GLY A 311 -9.71 -2.28 18.63
C GLY A 311 -9.94 -3.79 18.60
N VAL A 312 -10.80 -4.29 17.69
CA VAL A 312 -11.01 -5.73 17.49
C VAL A 312 -9.72 -6.40 17.01
N PHE A 313 -9.04 -5.85 16.01
CA PHE A 313 -7.80 -6.42 15.51
C PHE A 313 -6.68 -6.44 16.55
N GLU A 314 -6.45 -5.32 17.23
CA GLU A 314 -5.42 -5.21 18.27
C GLU A 314 -5.69 -6.22 19.40
N ALA A 315 -6.93 -6.31 19.86
CA ALA A 315 -7.32 -7.25 20.91
C ALA A 315 -7.25 -8.71 20.46
N ALA A 316 -7.64 -9.03 19.23
CA ALA A 316 -7.58 -10.39 18.69
C ALA A 316 -6.13 -10.86 18.56
N VAL A 317 -5.23 -10.00 18.07
CA VAL A 317 -3.79 -10.30 17.97
C VAL A 317 -3.19 -10.48 19.37
N ALA A 318 -3.50 -9.58 20.30
CA ALA A 318 -3.01 -9.68 21.67
C ALA A 318 -3.47 -10.98 22.35
N ALA A 319 -4.75 -11.34 22.20
CA ALA A 319 -5.29 -12.57 22.80
C ALA A 319 -4.75 -13.84 22.12
N ALA A 320 -4.60 -13.86 20.80
CA ALA A 320 -4.07 -15.01 20.08
C ALA A 320 -2.59 -15.28 20.35
N THR A 321 -1.83 -14.26 20.79
CA THR A 321 -0.39 -14.36 21.08
C THR A 321 -0.06 -14.43 22.58
N ALA A 322 -1.08 -14.35 23.44
CA ALA A 322 -0.93 -14.46 24.89
C ALA A 322 -0.65 -15.91 25.33
N ALA A 323 -0.22 -16.07 26.59
CA ALA A 323 -0.07 -17.40 27.18
C ALA A 323 -1.41 -18.17 27.16
N PRO A 324 -1.42 -19.52 27.09
CA PRO A 324 -2.64 -20.30 26.88
C PRO A 324 -3.83 -19.94 27.80
N ALA A 325 -3.59 -19.73 29.09
CA ALA A 325 -4.63 -19.35 30.05
C ALA A 325 -5.17 -17.93 29.83
N GLU A 326 -4.32 -17.00 29.38
CA GLU A 326 -4.67 -15.60 29.09
C GLU A 326 -5.31 -15.44 27.70
N SER A 327 -5.04 -16.37 26.77
CA SER A 327 -5.58 -16.34 25.41
C SER A 327 -7.10 -16.52 25.39
N ASP A 328 -7.61 -17.52 26.12
CA ASP A 328 -9.04 -17.79 26.21
C ASP A 328 -9.79 -16.62 26.87
N GLU A 329 -9.25 -16.09 27.97
CA GLU A 329 -9.82 -14.94 28.67
C GLU A 329 -9.81 -13.69 27.78
N GLY A 330 -8.70 -13.44 27.07
CA GLY A 330 -8.56 -12.32 26.14
C GLY A 330 -9.57 -12.37 25.00
N LEU A 331 -9.79 -13.56 24.41
CA LEU A 331 -10.77 -13.76 23.34
C LEU A 331 -12.21 -13.62 23.85
N ARG A 332 -12.55 -14.21 25.01
CA ARG A 332 -13.87 -14.01 25.64
C ARG A 332 -14.14 -12.54 25.90
N SER A 333 -13.16 -11.83 26.46
CA SER A 333 -13.25 -10.40 26.71
C SER A 333 -13.43 -9.58 25.43
N LEU A 334 -12.77 -9.96 24.33
CA LEU A 334 -12.99 -9.36 23.02
C LEU A 334 -14.43 -9.56 22.53
N PHE A 335 -14.98 -10.77 22.62
CA PHE A 335 -16.34 -11.07 22.18
C PHE A 335 -17.37 -10.33 23.05
N ASP A 336 -17.18 -10.30 24.37
CA ASP A 336 -18.04 -9.56 25.30
C ASP A 336 -18.06 -8.06 25.00
N ARG A 337 -16.88 -7.44 24.79
CA ARG A 337 -16.78 -6.02 24.39
C ARG A 337 -17.42 -5.76 23.04
N SER A 338 -17.29 -6.69 22.09
CA SER A 338 -17.91 -6.58 20.77
C SER A 338 -19.44 -6.57 20.87
N ARG A 339 -20.01 -7.40 21.75
CA ARG A 339 -21.45 -7.43 22.05
C ARG A 339 -21.92 -6.17 22.79
N ALA A 340 -21.14 -5.63 23.72
CA ALA A 340 -21.52 -4.48 24.54
C ALA A 340 -21.33 -3.10 23.87
N GLY A 341 -20.27 -2.95 23.05
CA GLY A 341 -19.91 -1.69 22.37
C GLY A 341 -19.05 -0.71 23.16
N VAL A 342 -18.57 0.32 22.46
CA VAL A 342 -17.81 1.46 23.02
C VAL A 342 -18.76 2.67 23.07
N ALA A 343 -18.80 3.39 24.20
CA ALA A 343 -19.69 4.54 24.40
C ALA A 343 -19.68 5.53 23.20
N ARG A 344 -20.86 5.83 22.64
CA ARG A 344 -21.04 6.65 21.44
C ARG A 344 -20.60 8.11 21.67
N ARG A 345 -19.81 8.68 20.75
CA ARG A 345 -19.63 10.13 20.54
C ARG A 345 -20.70 10.64 19.56
N PRO A 346 -21.14 11.92 19.62
CA PRO A 346 -22.28 12.39 18.83
C PRO A 346 -21.91 12.60 17.34
N PRO A 347 -22.91 12.60 16.43
CA PRO A 347 -22.69 12.61 14.99
C PRO A 347 -22.26 13.99 14.48
N ARG A 348 -21.43 14.01 13.43
CA ARG A 348 -21.13 15.21 12.63
C ARG A 348 -22.11 15.32 11.46
N PRO A 349 -22.44 16.55 11.01
CA PRO A 349 -23.48 16.79 10.01
C PRO A 349 -23.05 16.38 8.59
N SER A 350 -24.05 15.92 7.85
CA SER A 350 -24.06 15.58 6.42
C SER A 350 -23.68 16.77 5.53
N ALA A 351 -22.79 16.55 4.57
CA ALA A 351 -22.60 17.43 3.41
C ALA A 351 -22.89 16.62 2.14
N THR A 352 -23.91 17.06 1.42
CA THR A 352 -24.37 16.64 0.10
C THR A 352 -23.28 16.86 -0.95
N LEU A 353 -23.05 15.85 -1.79
CA LEU A 353 -22.26 15.94 -3.02
C LEU A 353 -23.21 15.73 -4.20
N GLU A 354 -23.48 16.80 -4.92
CA GLU A 354 -24.10 16.77 -6.25
C GLU A 354 -23.05 16.55 -7.34
N SER A 355 -23.54 15.88 -8.39
CA SER A 355 -23.03 15.60 -9.73
C SER A 355 -21.91 16.47 -10.30
N ILE A 356 -21.05 15.87 -11.14
CA ILE A 356 -20.82 16.22 -12.55
C ILE A 356 -20.01 15.10 -13.23
N VAL A 357 -20.57 14.56 -14.33
CA VAL A 357 -19.88 13.75 -15.36
C VAL A 357 -19.86 14.59 -16.64
N PRO A 358 -18.80 14.52 -17.47
CA PRO A 358 -19.08 14.13 -18.85
C PRO A 358 -18.00 13.25 -19.52
N ALA A 359 -18.54 12.28 -20.27
CA ALA A 359 -18.23 11.90 -21.65
C ALA A 359 -16.80 11.51 -22.10
N THR A 360 -16.64 10.19 -22.22
CA THR A 360 -16.09 9.42 -23.36
C THR A 360 -15.60 10.18 -24.60
N ALA A 361 -14.37 9.86 -25.03
CA ALA A 361 -13.91 10.01 -26.40
C ALA A 361 -13.14 8.75 -26.86
N THR A 362 -13.65 8.13 -27.90
CA THR A 362 -13.14 6.96 -28.63
C THR A 362 -11.96 7.36 -29.51
N ILE A 363 -10.83 6.63 -29.48
CA ILE A 363 -9.77 6.75 -30.49
C ILE A 363 -9.30 5.38 -30.96
N SER A 364 -9.20 5.28 -32.29
CA SER A 364 -8.95 4.12 -33.14
C SER A 364 -7.56 3.51 -33.02
N ARG A 365 -7.49 2.20 -33.24
CA ARG A 365 -6.28 1.41 -33.50
C ARG A 365 -5.60 1.86 -34.81
N GLY A 366 -4.28 2.08 -34.75
CA GLY A 366 -3.41 2.30 -35.90
C GLY A 366 -2.14 1.45 -35.76
N ALA A 367 -1.67 0.90 -36.87
CA ALA A 367 -0.86 -0.31 -36.98
C ALA A 367 0.65 -0.17 -36.71
N SER A 368 1.21 -1.26 -36.18
CA SER A 368 2.45 -1.97 -36.58
C SER A 368 3.54 -1.21 -37.34
N ALA A 369 4.75 -1.21 -36.77
CA ALA A 369 5.99 -1.39 -37.53
C ALA A 369 7.02 -2.11 -36.65
N ALA A 370 7.22 -3.39 -36.96
CA ALA A 370 8.31 -4.22 -36.49
C ALA A 370 9.52 -4.03 -37.41
N ASN A 371 10.72 -4.04 -36.80
CA ASN A 371 11.98 -4.65 -37.26
C ASN A 371 13.21 -3.77 -37.03
N ALA A 372 14.21 -4.43 -36.43
CA ALA A 372 15.65 -4.26 -36.54
C ALA A 372 16.32 -4.03 -35.18
N VAL A 373 16.63 -5.13 -34.48
CA VAL A 373 17.60 -5.16 -33.39
C VAL A 373 18.76 -6.02 -33.88
N GLU A 374 19.90 -5.40 -34.17
CA GLU A 374 21.17 -6.10 -34.38
C GLU A 374 21.84 -6.37 -33.02
N GLU A 375 22.31 -7.60 -32.84
CA GLU A 375 23.00 -8.10 -31.65
C GLU A 375 24.39 -7.46 -31.50
N VAL A 376 24.70 -6.92 -30.31
CA VAL A 376 26.06 -6.53 -29.92
C VAL A 376 26.61 -7.58 -28.97
N GLY A 377 27.63 -8.32 -29.42
CA GLY A 377 28.32 -9.35 -28.66
C GLY A 377 29.20 -8.81 -27.51
N PRO A 378 29.66 -9.69 -26.59
CA PRO A 378 30.34 -9.29 -25.36
C PRO A 378 31.81 -8.88 -25.62
N MET A 379 32.22 -7.73 -25.08
CA MET A 379 33.63 -7.32 -25.03
C MET A 379 34.39 -8.02 -23.89
N SER A 380 35.60 -8.49 -24.21
CA SER A 380 36.50 -9.22 -23.31
C SER A 380 37.39 -8.33 -22.43
N ASN A 381 37.50 -8.75 -21.16
CA ASN A 381 38.49 -8.60 -20.09
C ASN A 381 39.56 -7.46 -19.99
N ASN A 382 39.66 -6.94 -18.76
CA ASN A 382 40.87 -6.62 -17.97
C ASN A 382 41.65 -5.30 -18.17
N GLN A 383 41.05 -4.17 -17.78
CA GLN A 383 41.70 -3.11 -16.98
C GLN A 383 40.59 -2.23 -16.37
N LEU A 384 40.52 -2.12 -15.04
CA LEU A 384 39.57 -1.20 -14.40
C LEU A 384 39.96 0.24 -14.78
N PRO A 385 39.05 1.04 -15.35
CA PRO A 385 39.39 2.37 -15.82
C PRO A 385 39.77 3.30 -14.67
N GLY A 386 40.83 4.07 -14.87
CA GLY A 386 41.25 5.14 -13.95
C GLY A 386 40.39 6.40 -14.06
N LEU A 387 40.87 7.47 -13.41
CA LEU A 387 40.22 8.78 -13.40
C LEU A 387 39.99 9.28 -14.83
N GLN A 388 38.74 9.57 -15.18
CA GLN A 388 38.42 9.98 -16.55
C GLN A 388 38.83 11.46 -16.81
N PRO A 389 39.13 11.82 -18.07
CA PRO A 389 39.40 13.21 -18.46
C PRO A 389 38.24 14.12 -18.05
N ARG A 390 38.56 15.29 -17.51
CA ARG A 390 37.58 16.28 -17.10
C ARG A 390 37.04 17.03 -18.32
N ARG A 391 35.73 17.03 -18.52
CA ARG A 391 35.03 17.92 -19.45
C ARG A 391 34.74 19.26 -18.78
N GLU A 392 34.90 20.36 -19.51
CA GLU A 392 34.48 21.68 -19.02
C GLU A 392 32.96 21.83 -19.10
N LEU A 393 32.36 22.27 -18.00
CA LEU A 393 30.94 22.59 -17.91
C LEU A 393 30.67 23.95 -18.56
N THR A 394 30.40 23.97 -19.86
CA THR A 394 30.11 25.21 -20.60
C THR A 394 28.62 25.41 -20.87
N GLY A 395 28.25 26.67 -21.10
CA GLY A 395 26.89 27.08 -21.46
C GLY A 395 25.87 26.91 -20.35
N LYS A 396 24.59 26.96 -20.75
CA LYS A 396 23.46 26.95 -19.83
C LYS A 396 23.13 25.54 -19.36
N ILE A 397 22.90 25.39 -18.06
CA ILE A 397 22.61 24.11 -17.41
C ILE A 397 21.13 24.07 -17.00
N LEU A 398 20.41 23.03 -17.43
CA LEU A 398 19.06 22.77 -16.95
C LEU A 398 19.10 21.89 -15.68
N VAL A 399 18.37 22.30 -14.64
CA VAL A 399 18.12 21.45 -13.47
C VAL A 399 16.61 21.19 -13.33
N THR A 400 16.21 19.93 -13.35
CA THR A 400 14.84 19.54 -12.97
C THR A 400 14.77 19.28 -11.46
N GLY A 401 13.62 19.57 -10.84
CA GLY A 401 13.44 19.28 -9.40
C GLY A 401 14.22 20.23 -8.49
N ALA A 402 14.53 21.43 -8.97
CA ALA A 402 15.32 22.44 -8.28
C ALA A 402 14.73 22.88 -6.92
N ALA A 403 13.41 22.79 -6.72
CA ALA A 403 12.76 23.08 -5.45
C ALA A 403 12.88 21.93 -4.41
N GLY A 404 13.38 20.76 -4.80
CA GLY A 404 13.62 19.63 -3.90
C GLY A 404 14.96 19.74 -3.16
N HIS A 405 15.16 18.96 -2.11
CA HIS A 405 16.37 19.01 -1.27
C HIS A 405 17.68 18.87 -2.07
N VAL A 406 17.80 17.83 -2.91
CA VAL A 406 19.00 17.62 -3.75
C VAL A 406 19.12 18.71 -4.81
N GLY A 407 18.02 19.07 -5.48
CA GLY A 407 18.00 20.08 -6.54
C GLY A 407 18.40 21.47 -6.04
N ALA A 408 17.93 21.87 -4.85
CA ALA A 408 18.24 23.17 -4.25
C ALA A 408 19.73 23.29 -3.92
N ASN A 409 20.33 22.23 -3.36
CA ASN A 409 21.77 22.16 -3.10
C ASN A 409 22.59 22.19 -4.40
N LEU A 410 22.12 21.47 -5.43
CA LEU A 410 22.78 21.46 -6.73
C LEU A 410 22.74 22.84 -7.39
N VAL A 411 21.58 23.51 -7.38
CA VAL A 411 21.44 24.88 -7.89
C VAL A 411 22.31 25.84 -7.10
N TYR A 412 22.32 25.77 -5.76
CA TYR A 412 23.21 26.57 -4.93
C TYR A 412 24.67 26.44 -5.37
N ARG A 413 25.15 25.19 -5.49
CA ARG A 413 26.54 24.90 -5.89
C ARG A 413 26.84 25.38 -7.31
N LEU A 414 25.96 25.12 -8.29
CA LEU A 414 26.15 25.55 -9.68
C LEU A 414 26.19 27.08 -9.80
N LEU A 415 25.36 27.78 -9.03
CA LEU A 415 25.40 29.23 -8.97
C LEU A 415 26.71 29.70 -8.37
N GLU A 416 27.14 29.19 -7.21
CA GLU A 416 28.42 29.54 -6.59
C GLU A 416 29.61 29.34 -7.55
N ASP A 417 29.63 28.22 -8.27
CA ASP A 417 30.64 27.89 -9.29
C ASP A 417 30.56 28.79 -10.55
N GLY A 418 29.54 29.65 -10.64
CA GLY A 418 29.42 30.69 -11.68
C GLY A 418 28.71 30.25 -12.95
N HIS A 419 27.97 29.14 -12.92
CA HIS A 419 27.24 28.64 -14.09
C HIS A 419 25.92 29.39 -14.32
N ASP A 420 25.50 29.46 -15.59
CA ASP A 420 24.18 29.95 -15.99
C ASP A 420 23.15 28.82 -15.84
N VAL A 421 22.20 29.00 -14.91
CA VAL A 421 21.28 27.94 -14.48
C VAL A 421 19.84 28.27 -14.89
N ARG A 422 19.23 27.32 -15.60
CA ARG A 422 17.79 27.25 -15.85
C ARG A 422 17.17 26.15 -14.99
N VAL A 423 16.00 26.43 -14.41
CA VAL A 423 15.25 25.45 -13.61
C VAL A 423 13.88 25.18 -14.21
N LEU A 424 13.52 23.89 -14.32
CA LEU A 424 12.16 23.47 -14.68
C LEU A 424 11.32 23.26 -13.43
N MET A 425 10.24 24.04 -13.30
CA MET A 425 9.38 24.15 -12.13
C MET A 425 7.93 23.75 -12.45
N ARG A 426 7.20 23.23 -11.44
CA ARG A 426 5.77 22.90 -11.54
C ARG A 426 4.94 23.98 -10.87
N ASP A 427 4.20 24.77 -11.66
CA ASP A 427 3.29 25.85 -11.21
C ASP A 427 3.98 26.91 -10.29
N GLU A 428 3.35 28.06 -10.04
CA GLU A 428 3.97 29.18 -9.27
C GLU A 428 4.09 28.91 -7.74
N SER A 429 3.74 27.71 -7.27
CA SER A 429 3.47 27.45 -5.85
C SER A 429 4.70 27.16 -4.95
N HIS A 430 5.92 27.06 -5.50
CA HIS A 430 7.11 26.64 -4.73
C HIS A 430 8.37 27.48 -5.05
N ASP A 431 8.23 28.81 -5.06
CA ASP A 431 9.32 29.73 -5.38
C ASP A 431 10.28 30.03 -4.21
N GLU A 432 9.91 29.74 -2.94
CA GLU A 432 10.74 30.09 -1.76
C GLU A 432 12.19 29.61 -1.87
N ALA A 433 12.40 28.36 -2.29
CA ALA A 433 13.74 27.79 -2.44
C ALA A 433 14.55 28.56 -3.49
N ILE A 434 13.97 28.80 -4.66
CA ILE A 434 14.66 29.45 -5.79
C ILE A 434 14.89 30.94 -5.50
N GLU A 435 13.95 31.61 -4.86
CA GLU A 435 14.09 33.00 -4.42
C GLU A 435 15.16 33.16 -3.36
N ALA A 436 15.17 32.30 -2.34
CA ALA A 436 16.19 32.30 -1.30
C ALA A 436 17.58 32.04 -1.91
N LEU A 437 17.72 31.06 -2.80
CA LEU A 437 18.99 30.77 -3.47
C LEU A 437 19.48 31.93 -4.35
N SER A 438 18.58 32.57 -5.11
CA SER A 438 18.93 33.73 -5.93
C SER A 438 19.37 34.92 -5.08
N ARG A 439 18.70 35.14 -3.93
CA ARG A 439 19.07 36.19 -2.97
C ARG A 439 20.41 35.89 -2.29
N ASP A 440 20.60 34.67 -1.82
CA ASP A 440 21.77 34.27 -1.02
C ASP A 440 23.05 34.25 -1.88
N THR A 441 22.95 33.90 -3.16
CA THR A 441 24.09 33.89 -4.11
C THR A 441 24.25 35.20 -4.90
N GLY A 442 23.24 36.08 -4.87
CA GLY A 442 23.19 37.29 -5.69
C GLY A 442 23.09 37.05 -7.21
N LYS A 443 22.84 35.81 -7.64
CA LYS A 443 22.81 35.39 -9.05
C LYS A 443 21.37 35.17 -9.52
N LYS A 444 21.10 35.51 -10.79
CA LYS A 444 19.79 35.29 -11.41
C LYS A 444 19.64 33.83 -11.83
N ILE A 445 18.43 33.29 -11.66
CA ILE A 445 18.06 31.93 -12.06
C ILE A 445 16.97 32.06 -13.13
N GLU A 446 17.17 31.46 -14.31
CA GLU A 446 16.13 31.40 -15.33
C GLU A 446 15.09 30.36 -14.94
N ARG A 447 13.81 30.74 -14.89
CA ARG A 447 12.71 29.86 -14.52
C ARG A 447 11.90 29.52 -15.76
N VAL A 448 11.66 28.23 -15.97
CA VAL A 448 10.70 27.73 -16.96
C VAL A 448 9.69 26.83 -16.25
N TYR A 449 8.42 26.93 -16.63
CA TYR A 449 7.34 26.20 -15.98
C TYR A 449 6.81 25.10 -16.90
N GLY A 450 6.60 23.91 -16.35
CA GLY A 450 6.10 22.77 -17.11
C GLY A 450 6.02 21.49 -16.27
N ASP A 451 5.15 20.58 -16.68
CA ASP A 451 5.08 19.23 -16.11
C ASP A 451 6.03 18.31 -16.88
N LEU A 452 6.80 17.48 -16.17
CA LEU A 452 7.69 16.49 -16.80
C LEU A 452 6.94 15.47 -17.65
N ARG A 453 5.65 15.26 -17.39
CA ARG A 453 4.76 14.39 -18.18
C ARG A 453 4.39 15.01 -19.53
N ASP A 454 4.49 16.33 -19.65
CA ASP A 454 4.28 17.04 -20.91
C ASP A 454 5.57 17.09 -21.72
N ARG A 455 5.64 16.27 -22.76
CA ARG A 455 6.79 16.19 -23.67
C ARG A 455 7.13 17.54 -24.30
N ARG A 456 6.14 18.36 -24.67
CA ARG A 456 6.40 19.63 -25.36
C ARG A 456 6.98 20.66 -24.39
N ALA A 457 6.40 20.76 -23.19
CA ALA A 457 6.93 21.62 -22.13
C ALA A 457 8.37 21.24 -21.75
N VAL A 458 8.67 19.95 -21.67
CA VAL A 458 10.04 19.46 -21.41
C VAL A 458 10.98 19.81 -22.56
N LEU A 459 10.56 19.62 -23.82
CA LEU A 459 11.37 19.97 -24.98
C LEU A 459 11.72 21.47 -25.01
N ASP A 460 10.74 22.33 -24.74
CA ASP A 460 10.93 23.77 -24.69
C ASP A 460 11.86 24.18 -23.53
N ALA A 461 11.77 23.49 -22.38
CA ALA A 461 12.66 23.72 -21.24
C ALA A 461 14.12 23.34 -21.53
N VAL A 462 14.34 22.23 -22.24
CA VAL A 462 15.68 21.72 -22.60
C VAL A 462 16.32 22.54 -23.73
N ARG A 463 15.52 23.09 -24.66
CA ARG A 463 16.02 23.84 -25.81
C ARG A 463 16.96 25.00 -25.39
N GLY A 464 18.16 25.02 -25.96
CA GLY A 464 19.18 26.04 -25.68
C GLY A 464 20.00 25.81 -24.41
N THR A 465 19.86 24.64 -23.77
CA THR A 465 20.74 24.19 -22.68
C THR A 465 21.78 23.21 -23.21
N LYS A 466 22.97 23.19 -22.60
CA LYS A 466 24.07 22.28 -22.98
C LYS A 466 24.15 21.05 -22.11
N ASN A 467 23.79 21.16 -20.84
CA ASN A 467 23.90 20.08 -19.86
C ASN A 467 22.62 19.99 -19.03
N VAL A 468 22.21 18.77 -18.68
CA VAL A 468 20.98 18.54 -17.92
C VAL A 468 21.27 17.72 -16.66
N PHE A 469 20.88 18.25 -15.50
CA PHE A 469 20.74 17.47 -14.28
C PHE A 469 19.27 17.12 -14.05
N HIS A 470 18.92 15.85 -14.23
CA HIS A 470 17.57 15.37 -13.97
C HIS A 470 17.44 14.81 -12.55
N VAL A 471 17.09 15.70 -11.62
CA VAL A 471 16.97 15.40 -10.17
C VAL A 471 15.52 15.21 -9.73
N ALA A 472 14.57 15.68 -10.54
CA ALA A 472 13.15 15.56 -10.23
C ALA A 472 12.71 14.11 -10.07
N ALA A 473 12.14 13.79 -8.92
CA ALA A 473 11.45 12.54 -8.69
C ALA A 473 10.34 12.73 -7.66
N ARG A 474 9.24 12.00 -7.82
CA ARG A 474 8.28 11.77 -6.76
C ARG A 474 8.77 10.60 -5.91
N VAL A 475 8.93 10.83 -4.61
CA VAL A 475 9.34 9.80 -3.64
C VAL A 475 8.09 9.31 -2.91
N SER A 476 7.81 8.01 -3.00
CA SER A 476 6.76 7.36 -2.21
C SER A 476 7.30 6.10 -1.54
N THR A 477 7.10 5.98 -0.23
CA THR A 477 7.46 4.78 0.55
C THR A 477 6.22 4.00 1.00
N LEU A 478 5.06 4.33 0.44
CA LEU A 478 3.77 3.73 0.75
C LEU A 478 3.29 2.93 -0.47
N GLY A 479 2.57 1.83 -0.22
CA GLY A 479 1.65 1.28 -1.21
C GLY A 479 0.48 2.25 -1.32
N GLY A 480 0.57 3.21 -2.24
CA GLY A 480 -0.49 4.17 -2.50
C GLY A 480 -1.65 3.53 -3.25
N SER A 481 -2.68 4.32 -3.55
CA SER A 481 -3.73 3.92 -4.49
C SER A 481 -3.15 3.62 -5.87
N ASP A 482 -3.90 2.93 -6.74
CA ASP A 482 -3.46 2.71 -8.13
C ASP A 482 -3.18 4.04 -8.86
N GLN A 483 -3.93 5.10 -8.50
CA GLN A 483 -3.65 6.45 -8.99
C GLN A 483 -2.29 6.98 -8.51
N ASP A 484 -1.94 6.79 -7.23
CA ASP A 484 -0.63 7.19 -6.71
C ASP A 484 0.51 6.43 -7.40
N LEU A 485 0.32 5.12 -7.64
CA LEU A 485 1.29 4.28 -8.33
C LEU A 485 1.46 4.72 -9.79
N ARG A 486 0.36 5.04 -10.46
CA ARG A 486 0.37 5.59 -11.82
C ARG A 486 1.08 6.94 -11.88
N GLU A 487 0.72 7.88 -11.01
CA GLU A 487 1.37 9.20 -10.97
C GLU A 487 2.85 9.10 -10.63
N LEU A 488 3.25 8.16 -9.77
CA LEU A 488 4.65 7.85 -9.46
C LEU A 488 5.40 7.35 -10.70
N TYR A 489 4.80 6.42 -11.45
CA TYR A 489 5.35 5.90 -12.70
C TYR A 489 5.44 7.00 -13.78
N GLU A 490 4.36 7.74 -14.02
CA GLU A 490 4.32 8.81 -15.01
C GLU A 490 5.35 9.90 -14.70
N CYS A 491 5.44 10.33 -13.44
CA CYS A 491 6.40 11.38 -13.05
C CYS A 491 7.85 10.91 -13.14
N ASN A 492 8.15 9.71 -12.64
CA ASN A 492 9.54 9.24 -12.55
C ASN A 492 10.01 8.64 -13.88
N VAL A 493 9.26 7.69 -14.45
CA VAL A 493 9.69 6.91 -15.62
C VAL A 493 9.42 7.71 -16.90
N ILE A 494 8.15 8.06 -17.16
CA ILE A 494 7.78 8.80 -18.38
C ILE A 494 8.41 10.20 -18.38
N GLY A 495 8.45 10.88 -17.23
CA GLY A 495 9.14 12.16 -17.07
C GLY A 495 10.64 12.10 -17.40
N THR A 496 11.34 11.05 -16.96
CA THR A 496 12.75 10.84 -17.33
C THR A 496 12.88 10.59 -18.84
N ALA A 497 12.03 9.73 -19.40
CA ALA A 497 12.07 9.41 -20.83
C ALA A 497 11.85 10.66 -21.70
N ASN A 498 10.95 11.56 -21.30
CA ASN A 498 10.73 12.85 -21.96
C ASN A 498 11.99 13.73 -21.93
N VAL A 499 12.67 13.80 -20.78
CA VAL A 499 13.89 14.61 -20.63
C VAL A 499 15.03 14.04 -21.47
N LEU A 500 15.25 12.72 -21.43
CA LEU A 500 16.29 12.06 -22.22
C LEU A 500 16.04 12.22 -23.73
N ARG A 501 14.79 12.09 -24.17
CA ARG A 501 14.41 12.31 -25.57
C ARG A 501 14.63 13.77 -25.99
N ALA A 502 14.21 14.73 -25.17
CA ALA A 502 14.44 16.14 -25.45
C ALA A 502 15.93 16.48 -25.49
N ALA A 503 16.74 15.86 -24.64
CA ALA A 503 18.20 16.00 -24.66
C ALA A 503 18.79 15.54 -26.01
N GLY A 504 18.36 14.37 -26.51
CA GLY A 504 18.75 13.88 -27.84
C GLY A 504 18.28 14.78 -28.98
N GLU A 505 17.04 15.29 -28.93
CA GLU A 505 16.46 16.15 -29.97
C GLU A 505 17.10 17.54 -30.06
N THR A 506 17.71 18.03 -28.97
CA THR A 506 18.23 19.40 -28.87
C THR A 506 19.76 19.49 -28.80
N GLY A 507 20.45 18.35 -28.82
CA GLY A 507 21.92 18.29 -28.81
C GLY A 507 22.54 18.62 -27.46
N VAL A 508 21.90 18.24 -26.35
CA VAL A 508 22.50 18.31 -25.01
C VAL A 508 23.76 17.45 -24.99
N GLU A 509 24.86 18.02 -24.50
CA GLU A 509 26.19 17.38 -24.46
C GLU A 509 26.26 16.26 -23.41
N ARG A 510 25.52 16.40 -22.30
CA ARG A 510 25.38 15.35 -21.28
C ARG A 510 24.17 15.53 -20.37
N THR A 511 23.56 14.40 -20.01
CA THR A 511 22.50 14.30 -19.01
C THR A 511 22.90 13.43 -17.82
N VAL A 512 22.90 13.98 -16.61
CA VAL A 512 23.07 13.22 -15.36
C VAL A 512 21.72 13.00 -14.70
N VAL A 513 21.30 11.75 -14.59
CA VAL A 513 20.03 11.35 -13.97
C VAL A 513 20.27 10.87 -12.55
N THR A 514 19.53 11.41 -11.58
CA THR A 514 19.65 10.96 -10.19
C THR A 514 19.00 9.59 -10.01
N GLY A 515 19.79 8.57 -9.69
CA GLY A 515 19.36 7.22 -9.34
C GLY A 515 19.10 7.05 -7.83
N SER A 516 18.92 5.80 -7.39
CA SER A 516 18.68 5.46 -5.98
C SER A 516 19.25 4.09 -5.66
N LEU A 517 19.89 3.92 -4.50
CA LEU A 517 20.42 2.62 -4.06
C LEU A 517 19.32 1.55 -4.03
N SER A 518 18.05 1.93 -3.87
CA SER A 518 16.89 1.03 -3.97
C SER A 518 16.72 0.35 -5.34
N ALA A 519 17.38 0.86 -6.39
CA ALA A 519 17.41 0.27 -7.73
C ALA A 519 18.67 -0.59 -7.97
N VAL A 520 19.60 -0.64 -7.01
CA VAL A 520 20.78 -1.50 -7.05
C VAL A 520 20.46 -2.81 -6.34
N GLY A 521 20.90 -3.93 -6.92
CA GLY A 521 20.80 -5.26 -6.30
C GLY A 521 21.54 -5.36 -4.96
N TYR A 522 21.42 -6.51 -4.32
CA TYR A 522 22.15 -6.86 -3.10
C TYR A 522 22.33 -8.39 -3.07
N ASP A 523 23.28 -8.86 -2.26
CA ASP A 523 23.48 -10.29 -2.03
C ASP A 523 22.24 -10.86 -1.30
N LEU A 524 21.57 -11.83 -1.93
CA LEU A 524 20.31 -12.38 -1.44
C LEU A 524 20.49 -13.24 -0.18
N ASP A 525 21.68 -13.81 0.01
CA ASP A 525 22.02 -14.62 1.18
C ASP A 525 22.46 -13.74 2.36
N ASP A 526 23.16 -12.64 2.07
CA ASP A 526 23.57 -11.63 3.05
C ASP A 526 23.36 -10.18 2.56
N PRO A 527 22.14 -9.63 2.77
CA PRO A 527 21.80 -8.26 2.36
C PRO A 527 22.61 -7.15 3.03
N SER A 528 23.42 -7.46 4.05
CA SER A 528 24.24 -6.50 4.78
C SER A 528 25.60 -6.24 4.14
N LYS A 529 26.00 -7.06 3.16
CA LYS A 529 27.18 -6.82 2.34
C LYS A 529 27.00 -5.55 1.50
N ALA A 530 28.12 -4.87 1.22
CA ALA A 530 28.10 -3.67 0.41
C ALA A 530 27.62 -3.99 -1.01
N SER A 531 26.68 -3.18 -1.49
CA SER A 531 26.18 -3.20 -2.86
C SER A 531 27.03 -2.31 -3.76
N ASP A 532 27.44 -2.85 -4.91
CA ASP A 532 28.17 -2.12 -5.95
C ASP A 532 27.33 -1.96 -7.23
N GLU A 533 27.86 -1.23 -8.21
CA GLU A 533 27.17 -0.93 -9.47
C GLU A 533 26.97 -2.12 -10.41
N THR A 534 27.56 -3.29 -10.12
CA THR A 534 27.44 -4.51 -10.93
C THR A 534 26.25 -5.37 -10.53
N GLN A 535 25.71 -5.14 -9.32
CA GLN A 535 24.63 -5.96 -8.78
C GLN A 535 23.28 -5.60 -9.45
N PRO A 536 22.66 -6.56 -10.17
CA PRO A 536 21.42 -6.29 -10.88
C PRO A 536 20.24 -6.17 -9.91
N PHE A 537 19.28 -5.30 -10.25
CA PHE A 537 18.01 -5.26 -9.56
C PHE A 537 17.26 -6.58 -9.73
N TYR A 538 16.85 -7.23 -8.63
CA TYR A 538 16.16 -8.52 -8.67
C TYR A 538 14.63 -8.34 -8.56
N PRO A 539 13.86 -8.49 -9.66
CA PRO A 539 12.45 -8.06 -9.72
C PRO A 539 11.49 -8.97 -8.93
N PHE A 540 11.91 -10.19 -8.56
CA PHE A 540 11.07 -11.17 -7.89
C PHE A 540 11.09 -11.07 -6.37
N THR A 541 11.90 -10.17 -5.80
CA THR A 541 11.77 -9.82 -4.38
C THR A 541 10.72 -8.71 -4.21
N GLU A 542 10.12 -8.62 -3.03
CA GLU A 542 9.22 -7.50 -2.76
C GLU A 542 10.02 -6.20 -2.73
N HIS A 543 9.49 -5.13 -3.31
CA HIS A 543 10.14 -3.82 -3.41
C HIS A 543 9.14 -2.71 -3.15
N LEU A 544 9.62 -1.56 -2.65
CA LEU A 544 8.81 -0.35 -2.62
C LEU A 544 8.49 0.10 -4.07
N PRO A 545 7.29 0.63 -4.34
CA PRO A 545 6.94 1.18 -5.65
C PRO A 545 7.97 2.17 -6.20
N TYR A 546 8.49 3.05 -5.33
CA TYR A 546 9.57 3.97 -5.71
C TYR A 546 10.83 3.26 -6.20
N GLY A 547 11.25 2.18 -5.53
CA GLY A 547 12.41 1.39 -5.94
C GLY A 547 12.25 0.80 -7.34
N ARG A 548 11.06 0.27 -7.63
CA ARG A 548 10.70 -0.21 -8.98
C ARG A 548 10.80 0.91 -10.03
N THR A 549 10.24 2.09 -9.74
CA THR A 549 10.33 3.21 -10.69
C THR A 549 11.77 3.66 -10.93
N LYS A 550 12.64 3.62 -9.90
CA LYS A 550 14.06 3.98 -10.07
C LYS A 550 14.84 2.95 -10.90
N SER A 551 14.53 1.66 -10.80
CA SER A 551 15.09 0.64 -11.70
C SER A 551 14.64 0.87 -13.15
N LEU A 552 13.38 1.21 -13.37
CA LEU A 552 12.87 1.55 -14.71
C LEU A 552 13.49 2.83 -15.27
N VAL A 553 13.75 3.84 -14.44
CA VAL A 553 14.49 5.05 -14.83
C VAL A 553 15.89 4.71 -15.33
N GLU A 554 16.59 3.78 -14.69
CA GLU A 554 17.91 3.32 -15.16
C GLU A 554 17.81 2.62 -16.53
N HIS A 555 16.74 1.86 -16.77
CA HIS A 555 16.50 1.28 -18.10
C HIS A 555 16.23 2.34 -19.18
N GLU A 556 15.47 3.40 -18.88
CA GLU A 556 15.27 4.51 -19.81
C GLU A 556 16.59 5.23 -20.13
N VAL A 557 17.49 5.38 -19.14
CA VAL A 557 18.84 5.92 -19.38
C VAL A 557 19.65 5.02 -20.31
N LEU A 558 19.68 3.71 -20.06
CA LEU A 558 20.38 2.76 -20.91
C LEU A 558 19.83 2.76 -22.34
N LYS A 559 18.51 2.79 -22.49
CA LYS A 559 17.84 2.91 -23.79
C LYS A 559 18.25 4.19 -24.52
N ALA A 560 18.22 5.34 -23.84
CA ALA A 560 18.64 6.60 -24.44
C ALA A 560 20.12 6.59 -24.86
N CYS A 561 20.99 5.91 -24.10
CA CYS A 561 22.39 5.73 -24.48
C CYS A 561 22.55 4.92 -25.77
N VAL A 562 21.74 3.86 -25.94
CA VAL A 562 21.69 3.09 -27.20
C VAL A 562 21.18 3.95 -28.36
N GLU A 563 20.28 4.89 -28.09
CA GLU A 563 19.77 5.89 -29.04
C GLU A 563 20.74 7.06 -29.28
N GLY A 564 21.95 7.04 -28.68
CA GLY A 564 23.02 8.02 -28.92
C GLY A 564 23.05 9.21 -27.96
N VAL A 565 22.23 9.22 -26.91
CA VAL A 565 22.23 10.29 -25.89
C VAL A 565 23.37 10.05 -24.88
N ASP A 566 24.24 11.04 -24.65
CA ASP A 566 25.25 10.99 -23.58
C ASP A 566 24.55 11.15 -22.22
N ALA A 567 24.17 10.04 -21.61
CA ALA A 567 23.50 10.01 -20.32
C ALA A 567 24.14 9.02 -19.34
N LEU A 568 24.01 9.28 -18.05
CA LEU A 568 24.51 8.42 -16.98
C LEU A 568 23.72 8.61 -15.68
N VAL A 569 23.91 7.70 -14.72
CA VAL A 569 23.16 7.67 -13.46
C VAL A 569 24.06 8.00 -12.26
N ALA A 570 23.66 9.01 -11.49
CA ALA A 570 24.26 9.33 -10.19
C ALA A 570 23.34 8.79 -9.07
N THR A 571 23.71 7.64 -8.52
CA THR A 571 22.88 6.86 -7.59
C THR A 571 22.99 7.39 -6.16
N SER A 572 21.87 7.91 -5.64
CA SER A 572 21.81 8.47 -4.28
C SER A 572 21.46 7.44 -3.21
N CYS A 573 21.92 7.70 -1.98
CA CYS A 573 21.51 7.03 -0.75
C CYS A 573 20.56 7.93 0.07
N ALA A 574 20.35 7.65 1.36
CA ALA A 574 19.48 8.50 2.18
C ALA A 574 20.11 9.87 2.43
N VAL A 575 19.47 10.93 1.93
CA VAL A 575 20.05 12.27 1.90
C VAL A 575 19.80 13.04 3.19
N LEU A 576 20.86 13.63 3.75
CA LEU A 576 20.83 14.57 4.87
C LEU A 576 21.68 15.80 4.52
N GLY A 577 21.27 16.98 4.97
CA GLY A 577 22.03 18.20 4.76
C GLY A 577 21.21 19.49 4.76
N PRO A 578 21.88 20.63 4.49
CA PRO A 578 21.26 21.96 4.43
C PRO A 578 20.37 22.19 3.19
N TRP A 579 19.71 23.35 3.13
CA TRP A 579 18.81 23.77 2.02
C TRP A 579 17.64 22.81 1.75
N ASP A 580 17.17 22.13 2.80
CA ASP A 580 15.96 21.31 2.81
C ASP A 580 14.70 22.18 3.02
N TYR A 581 14.34 22.99 2.02
CA TYR A 581 13.28 24.00 2.13
C TYR A 581 11.92 23.42 2.49
N LYS A 582 11.60 22.24 1.95
CA LYS A 582 10.45 21.43 2.31
C LYS A 582 10.95 20.19 3.03
N PRO A 583 10.96 20.18 4.39
CA PRO A 583 11.63 19.16 5.16
C PRO A 583 11.40 17.75 4.61
N SER A 584 12.49 17.14 4.14
CA SER A 584 12.56 15.76 3.70
C SER A 584 12.11 14.82 4.81
N ARG A 585 11.95 13.52 4.53
CA ARG A 585 11.55 12.58 5.59
C ARG A 585 12.56 12.57 6.74
N MET A 586 13.85 12.60 6.42
CA MET A 586 14.91 12.68 7.43
C MET A 586 14.98 14.05 8.11
N GLY A 587 14.79 15.15 7.36
CA GLY A 587 14.67 16.49 7.93
C GLY A 587 13.50 16.60 8.92
N LYS A 588 12.34 16.02 8.59
CA LYS A 588 11.19 15.93 9.51
C LYS A 588 11.49 15.09 10.74
N THR A 589 12.21 13.97 10.60
CA THR A 589 12.61 13.15 11.75
C THR A 589 13.54 13.94 12.67
N LEU A 590 14.51 14.68 12.14
CA LEU A 590 15.38 15.58 12.90
C LEU A 590 14.57 16.67 13.63
N LEU A 591 13.60 17.29 12.94
CA LEU A 591 12.71 18.30 13.54
C LEU A 591 11.81 17.71 14.63
N ASP A 592 11.26 16.51 14.42
CA ASP A 592 10.45 15.82 15.42
C ASP A 592 11.29 15.43 16.65
N PHE A 593 12.55 15.02 16.45
CA PHE A 593 13.51 14.79 17.52
C PHE A 593 13.77 16.08 18.31
N ALA A 594 14.12 17.16 17.61
CA ALA A 594 14.41 18.47 18.21
C ALA A 594 13.24 19.03 19.02
N HIS A 595 12.00 18.72 18.64
CA HIS A 595 10.79 19.11 19.37
C HIS A 595 10.36 18.10 20.45
N GLY A 596 11.04 16.96 20.61
CA GLY A 596 10.67 15.91 21.57
C GLY A 596 9.39 15.15 21.20
N LYS A 597 9.02 15.11 19.92
CA LYS A 597 7.84 14.39 19.41
C LYS A 597 8.11 12.89 19.20
N LEU A 598 9.38 12.48 19.12
CA LEU A 598 9.77 11.07 18.98
C LEU A 598 9.77 10.39 20.36
N ARG A 599 8.85 9.44 20.57
CA ARG A 599 8.76 8.65 21.81
C ARG A 599 9.47 7.30 21.73
N GLY A 600 9.79 6.84 20.54
CA GLY A 600 10.58 5.64 20.29
C GLY A 600 11.06 5.57 18.85
N TYR A 601 12.02 4.68 18.58
CA TYR A 601 12.67 4.55 17.27
C TYR A 601 12.98 3.08 16.93
N PRO A 602 13.07 2.73 15.63
CA PRO A 602 13.41 1.38 15.18
C PRO A 602 14.91 1.11 15.26
N PRO A 603 15.36 -0.14 15.48
CA PRO A 603 16.74 -0.53 15.21
C PRO A 603 16.96 -0.75 13.69
N GLY A 604 18.20 -1.01 13.31
CA GLY A 604 18.62 -1.20 11.92
C GLY A 604 19.54 -0.07 11.44
N GLY A 605 19.75 0.01 10.13
CA GLY A 605 20.64 1.00 9.54
C GLY A 605 20.58 0.98 8.02
N PHE A 606 21.15 2.00 7.40
CA PHE A 606 21.28 2.12 5.95
C PHE A 606 22.36 3.16 5.62
N ASP A 607 22.83 3.16 4.38
CA ASP A 607 23.76 4.18 3.90
C ASP A 607 23.10 5.56 3.77
N PHE A 608 23.81 6.56 4.29
CA PHE A 608 23.45 7.97 4.21
C PHE A 608 24.46 8.72 3.36
N VAL A 609 23.97 9.76 2.68
CA VAL A 609 24.80 10.68 1.92
C VAL A 609 24.57 12.10 2.40
N ASN A 610 25.67 12.80 2.67
CA ASN A 610 25.69 14.24 2.82
C ASN A 610 25.29 14.85 1.48
N VAL A 611 24.26 15.70 1.46
CA VAL A 611 23.76 16.31 0.23
C VAL A 611 24.86 17.08 -0.53
N LYS A 612 25.86 17.64 0.16
CA LYS A 612 27.00 18.31 -0.46
C LYS A 612 27.89 17.32 -1.20
N ASP A 613 28.19 16.17 -0.60
CA ASP A 613 28.92 15.09 -1.28
C ASP A 613 28.11 14.58 -2.47
N LEU A 614 26.80 14.40 -2.30
CA LEU A 614 25.93 13.96 -3.39
C LEU A 614 25.99 14.93 -4.58
N VAL A 615 25.92 16.23 -4.32
CA VAL A 615 26.03 17.28 -5.34
C VAL A 615 27.40 17.31 -6.00
N ASP A 616 28.47 17.19 -5.21
CA ASP A 616 29.84 17.09 -5.73
C ASP A 616 30.00 15.86 -6.64
N GLY A 617 29.45 14.73 -6.23
CA GLY A 617 29.38 13.52 -7.03
C GLY A 617 28.59 13.69 -8.33
N HIS A 618 27.47 14.44 -8.32
CA HIS A 618 26.73 14.76 -9.55
C HIS A 618 27.57 15.62 -10.51
N ILE A 619 28.24 16.65 -10.01
CA ILE A 619 29.10 17.53 -10.81
C ILE A 619 30.25 16.72 -11.40
N ARG A 620 30.94 15.91 -10.59
CA ARG A 620 32.01 15.04 -11.08
C ARG A 620 31.51 14.00 -12.08
N ALA A 621 30.32 13.47 -11.90
CA ALA A 621 29.71 12.56 -12.87
C ALA A 621 29.43 13.29 -14.19
N MET A 622 28.97 14.54 -14.16
CA MET A 622 28.83 15.37 -15.36
C MET A 622 30.18 15.60 -16.05
N GLU A 623 31.23 15.93 -15.31
CA GLU A 623 32.55 16.23 -15.86
C GLU A 623 33.32 14.99 -16.35
N ARG A 624 33.22 13.86 -15.64
CA ARG A 624 34.13 12.71 -15.77
C ARG A 624 33.40 11.38 -15.97
N GLY A 625 32.09 11.32 -15.78
CA GLY A 625 31.34 10.08 -15.87
C GLY A 625 31.37 9.47 -17.27
N ARG A 626 31.26 8.14 -17.31
CA ARG A 626 31.16 7.37 -18.55
C ARG A 626 29.70 7.19 -18.96
N ILE A 627 29.44 7.22 -20.26
CA ILE A 627 28.11 7.05 -20.86
C ILE A 627 27.53 5.69 -20.46
N GLY A 628 26.24 5.65 -20.13
CA GLY A 628 25.50 4.44 -19.77
C GLY A 628 25.92 3.83 -18.42
N GLN A 629 26.86 4.43 -17.70
CA GLN A 629 27.27 3.94 -16.40
C GLN A 629 26.41 4.53 -15.28
N ARG A 630 26.35 3.78 -14.18
CA ARG A 630 25.88 4.28 -12.88
C ARG A 630 27.07 4.45 -11.93
N TYR A 631 26.94 5.36 -10.96
CA TYR A 631 27.91 5.63 -9.89
C TYR A 631 27.17 5.79 -8.56
N ILE A 632 27.49 4.97 -7.56
CA ILE A 632 26.91 5.05 -6.22
C ILE A 632 27.62 6.15 -5.42
N LEU A 633 26.82 7.10 -4.93
CA LEU A 633 27.27 8.25 -4.15
C LEU A 633 26.73 8.12 -2.73
N SER A 634 27.57 7.66 -1.83
CA SER A 634 27.28 7.53 -0.40
C SER A 634 28.39 8.15 0.44
N THR A 635 28.03 8.67 1.61
CA THR A 635 28.99 9.23 2.57
C THR A 635 29.37 8.18 3.61
N GLN A 636 28.37 7.60 4.28
CA GLN A 636 28.62 6.72 5.41
C GLN A 636 27.40 5.84 5.72
N TYR A 637 27.65 4.56 6.03
CA TYR A 637 26.69 3.71 6.70
C TYR A 637 26.54 4.13 8.17
N ALA A 638 25.31 4.37 8.61
CA ALA A 638 25.00 4.63 10.01
C ALA A 638 23.80 3.78 10.46
N THR A 639 23.85 3.32 11.70
CA THR A 639 22.69 2.73 12.36
C THR A 639 21.72 3.82 12.79
N VAL A 640 20.47 3.45 13.05
CA VAL A 640 19.50 4.39 13.63
C VAL A 640 19.95 4.83 15.03
N ASP A 641 20.64 3.97 15.78
CA ASP A 641 21.23 4.33 17.08
C ASP A 641 22.29 5.43 16.92
N ASP A 642 23.24 5.27 15.97
CA ASP A 642 24.25 6.32 15.66
C ASP A 642 23.58 7.65 15.29
N LEU A 643 22.49 7.59 14.51
CA LEU A 643 21.73 8.77 14.11
C LEU A 643 21.07 9.46 15.30
N MET A 644 20.47 8.70 16.23
CA MET A 644 19.86 9.27 17.45
C MET A 644 20.91 9.94 18.33
N ASP A 645 22.11 9.36 18.43
CA ASP A 645 23.20 9.93 19.22
C ASP A 645 23.70 11.24 18.60
N ILE A 646 23.85 11.31 17.27
CA ILE A 646 24.17 12.58 16.58
C ILE A 646 23.05 13.61 16.74
N PHE A 647 21.78 13.19 16.70
CA PHE A 647 20.64 14.10 16.91
C PHE A 647 20.62 14.65 18.33
N GLU A 648 20.92 13.84 19.35
CA GLU A 648 21.04 14.28 20.73
C GLU A 648 22.12 15.36 20.89
N GLU A 649 23.29 15.12 20.31
CA GLU A 649 24.40 16.09 20.32
C GLU A 649 24.03 17.42 19.65
N VAL A 650 23.46 17.37 18.44
CA VAL A 650 23.16 18.56 17.64
C VAL A 650 22.03 19.39 18.24
N THR A 651 20.99 18.71 18.76
CA THR A 651 19.77 19.38 19.25
C THR A 651 19.81 19.68 20.74
N GLY A 652 20.70 19.04 21.51
CA GLY A 652 20.72 19.08 22.97
C GLY A 652 19.54 18.36 23.63
N ARG A 653 18.74 17.61 22.87
CA ARG A 653 17.57 16.87 23.39
C ARG A 653 17.96 15.42 23.65
N PRO A 654 17.60 14.84 24.81
CA PRO A 654 17.94 13.46 25.12
C PRO A 654 17.26 12.51 24.14
N ARG A 655 17.96 11.45 23.72
CA ARG A 655 17.40 10.43 22.83
C ARG A 655 16.19 9.73 23.46
N PRO A 656 15.21 9.27 22.64
CA PRO A 656 14.07 8.51 23.14
C PRO A 656 14.54 7.21 23.83
N ARG A 657 13.96 6.88 24.99
CA ARG A 657 14.36 5.67 25.74
C ARG A 657 13.82 4.37 25.15
N PHE A 658 12.72 4.44 24.39
CA PHE A 658 12.04 3.27 23.88
C PHE A 658 12.55 2.87 22.48
N ARG A 659 13.48 1.91 22.44
CA ARG A 659 13.91 1.25 21.20
C ARG A 659 12.94 0.11 20.89
N VAL A 660 12.23 0.20 19.78
CA VAL A 660 11.16 -0.77 19.44
C VAL A 660 11.79 -2.08 18.97
N PRO A 661 11.55 -3.23 19.61
CA PRO A 661 12.14 -4.50 19.17
C PRO A 661 11.73 -4.87 17.73
N MET A 662 12.65 -5.40 16.92
CA MET A 662 12.37 -5.78 15.52
C MET A 662 11.22 -6.77 15.34
N PRO A 663 11.07 -7.82 16.18
CA PRO A 663 9.94 -8.72 16.08
C PRO A 663 8.61 -7.98 16.24
N LEU A 664 8.52 -7.10 17.23
CA LEU A 664 7.35 -6.27 17.47
C LEU A 664 7.06 -5.35 16.27
N MET A 665 8.08 -4.74 15.67
CA MET A 665 7.90 -3.94 14.46
C MET A 665 7.45 -4.74 13.24
N LYS A 666 7.99 -5.95 13.01
CA LYS A 666 7.56 -6.81 11.89
C LYS A 666 6.08 -7.18 12.04
N THR A 667 5.65 -7.49 13.26
CA THR A 667 4.24 -7.77 13.57
C THR A 667 3.37 -6.53 13.38
N MET A 668 3.75 -5.40 13.98
CA MET A 668 3.03 -4.13 13.84
C MET A 668 2.97 -3.65 12.38
N ALA A 669 4.01 -3.86 11.58
CA ALA A 669 4.04 -3.41 10.19
C ALA A 669 3.04 -4.18 9.31
N HIS A 670 2.95 -5.51 9.45
CA HIS A 670 1.96 -6.31 8.71
C HIS A 670 0.52 -5.94 9.10
N VAL A 671 0.28 -5.67 10.39
CA VAL A 671 -1.04 -5.27 10.91
C VAL A 671 -1.39 -3.82 10.54
N SER A 672 -0.42 -2.89 10.58
CA SER A 672 -0.65 -1.45 10.39
C SER A 672 -0.68 -0.99 8.93
N SER A 673 -0.01 -1.69 7.99
CA SER A 673 0.03 -1.29 6.57
C SER A 673 -1.34 -1.32 5.92
N PHE A 674 -2.23 -2.24 6.31
CA PHE A 674 -3.59 -2.29 5.77
C PHE A 674 -4.48 -1.21 6.38
N VAL A 675 -4.40 -1.06 7.71
CA VAL A 675 -5.18 -0.12 8.50
C VAL A 675 -4.89 1.33 8.11
N MET A 676 -3.61 1.66 8.06
CA MET A 676 -3.16 3.02 7.83
C MET A 676 -3.40 3.42 6.36
N SER A 677 -3.40 2.46 5.43
CA SER A 677 -3.63 2.72 3.99
C SER A 677 -5.11 2.86 3.67
N ASN A 678 -5.97 2.10 4.35
CA ASN A 678 -7.42 2.09 4.08
C ASN A 678 -8.23 3.02 4.98
N PHE A 679 -7.79 3.29 6.22
CA PHE A 679 -8.55 4.06 7.20
C PHE A 679 -7.93 5.40 7.60
N PHE A 680 -6.60 5.57 7.44
CA PHE A 680 -5.86 6.81 7.71
C PHE A 680 -4.89 7.20 6.57
N PRO A 681 -5.35 7.32 5.31
CA PRO A 681 -4.48 7.51 4.14
C PRO A 681 -3.61 8.79 4.19
N LYS A 682 -3.93 9.74 5.08
CA LYS A 682 -3.21 11.01 5.27
C LYS A 682 -2.19 11.00 6.43
N MET A 683 -2.12 9.94 7.23
CA MET A 683 -1.10 9.81 8.28
C MET A 683 0.21 9.29 7.66
N PRO A 684 1.36 9.95 7.86
CA PRO A 684 2.61 9.51 7.27
C PRO A 684 3.02 8.16 7.85
N GLN A 685 2.82 7.08 7.09
CA GLN A 685 3.23 5.74 7.53
C GLN A 685 4.75 5.62 7.43
N ARG A 686 5.41 5.76 8.58
CA ARG A 686 6.87 5.62 8.69
C ARG A 686 7.30 4.15 8.82
N PHE A 687 6.37 3.24 9.12
CA PHE A 687 6.62 1.83 9.47
C PHE A 687 5.80 0.84 8.61
N THR A 688 5.93 0.90 7.28
CA THR A 688 5.36 -0.15 6.40
C THR A 688 6.23 -1.42 6.46
N PRO A 689 5.69 -2.61 6.14
CA PRO A 689 6.45 -3.87 6.10
C PRO A 689 7.70 -3.76 5.24
N ALA A 690 7.55 -3.17 4.06
CA ALA A 690 8.65 -2.92 3.14
C ALA A 690 9.70 -1.95 3.73
N ALA A 691 9.29 -0.89 4.45
CA ALA A 691 10.24 0.02 5.10
C ALA A 691 10.97 -0.64 6.28
N VAL A 692 10.25 -1.41 7.11
CA VAL A 692 10.83 -2.18 8.23
C VAL A 692 11.80 -3.24 7.70
N ARG A 693 11.49 -3.90 6.59
CA ARG A 693 12.41 -4.84 5.96
C ARG A 693 13.66 -4.13 5.45
N LEU A 694 13.54 -3.01 4.74
CA LEU A 694 14.70 -2.26 4.25
C LEU A 694 15.63 -1.82 5.40
N LEU A 695 15.05 -1.37 6.52
CA LEU A 695 15.82 -1.07 7.74
C LEU A 695 16.54 -2.30 8.30
N ASN A 696 15.87 -3.47 8.29
CA ASN A 696 16.44 -4.73 8.77
C ASN A 696 17.57 -5.27 7.89
N MET A 697 17.53 -4.97 6.59
CA MET A 697 18.55 -5.45 5.63
C MET A 697 19.92 -4.82 5.89
N GLN A 698 19.98 -3.65 6.53
CA GLN A 698 21.23 -2.96 6.83
C GLN A 698 22.10 -2.75 5.58
N ARG A 699 21.45 -2.37 4.47
CA ARG A 699 22.11 -2.24 3.17
C ARG A 699 23.25 -1.26 3.23
N LYS A 700 24.40 -1.70 2.71
CA LYS A 700 25.61 -0.89 2.57
C LYS A 700 25.89 -0.53 1.11
N ALA A 701 26.58 0.57 0.86
CA ALA A 701 27.00 1.01 -0.46
C ALA A 701 28.53 0.89 -0.62
N ASP A 702 28.98 0.33 -1.73
CA ASP A 702 30.37 0.44 -2.17
C ASP A 702 30.51 1.65 -3.10
N THR A 703 31.37 2.60 -2.73
CA THR A 703 31.64 3.83 -3.51
C THR A 703 32.95 3.76 -4.28
N SER A 704 33.66 2.63 -4.26
CA SER A 704 35.00 2.49 -4.82
C SER A 704 35.06 2.84 -6.31
N LYS A 705 34.00 2.59 -7.08
CA LYS A 705 33.93 2.99 -8.49
C LYS A 705 33.87 4.50 -8.66
N ALA A 706 33.01 5.18 -7.89
CA ALA A 706 32.90 6.63 -7.91
C ALA A 706 34.21 7.30 -7.48
N GLN A 707 34.89 6.76 -6.46
CA GLN A 707 36.21 7.22 -6.02
C GLN A 707 37.25 7.09 -7.16
N ARG A 708 37.36 5.91 -7.78
CA ARG A 708 38.35 5.65 -8.84
C ARG A 708 38.12 6.43 -10.12
N GLU A 709 36.88 6.51 -10.60
CA GLU A 709 36.57 7.06 -11.94
C GLU A 709 36.25 8.56 -11.91
N LEU A 710 35.61 9.04 -10.83
CA LEU A 710 35.17 10.43 -10.69
C LEU A 710 36.05 11.24 -9.75
N GLY A 711 36.87 10.59 -8.91
CA GLY A 711 37.57 11.23 -7.80
C GLY A 711 36.64 11.63 -6.67
N TYR A 712 35.53 10.92 -6.48
CA TYR A 712 34.57 11.19 -5.41
C TYR A 712 35.23 11.01 -4.03
N GLU A 713 35.07 11.97 -3.13
CA GLU A 713 35.65 11.94 -1.78
C GLU A 713 34.54 12.19 -0.75
N PRO A 714 33.99 11.13 -0.12
CA PRO A 714 32.93 11.29 0.87
C PRO A 714 33.45 11.94 2.16
N THR A 715 32.60 12.76 2.79
CA THR A 715 32.87 13.43 4.08
C THR A 715 32.26 12.63 5.25
N GLU A 716 31.81 13.30 6.32
CA GLU A 716 31.13 12.67 7.45
C GLU A 716 29.66 13.05 7.51
N ILE A 717 28.78 12.08 7.79
CA ILE A 717 27.33 12.36 7.89
C ILE A 717 26.98 13.28 9.06
N ARG A 718 27.82 13.28 10.11
CA ARG A 718 27.72 14.16 11.26
C ARG A 718 27.66 15.63 10.84
N SER A 719 28.56 16.06 9.96
CA SER A 719 28.61 17.43 9.45
C SER A 719 27.31 17.83 8.74
N ALA A 720 26.75 16.91 7.93
CA ALA A 720 25.50 17.13 7.22
C ALA A 720 24.32 17.39 8.16
N ILE A 721 24.25 16.67 9.29
CA ILE A 721 23.19 16.82 10.29
C ILE A 721 23.31 18.16 11.02
N HIS A 722 24.53 18.57 11.40
CA HIS A 722 24.75 19.90 11.99
C HIS A 722 24.29 21.01 11.05
N GLU A 723 24.66 20.94 9.77
CA GLU A 723 24.29 21.94 8.78
C GLU A 723 22.78 21.94 8.48
N ALA A 724 22.16 20.75 8.42
CA ALA A 724 20.71 20.61 8.28
C ALA A 724 19.98 21.28 9.44
N TYR A 725 20.40 21.00 10.68
CA TYR A 725 19.81 21.60 11.87
C TYR A 725 20.00 23.12 11.91
N ALA A 726 21.21 23.60 11.60
CA ALA A 726 21.50 25.03 11.51
C ALA A 726 20.63 25.73 10.45
N HIS A 727 20.43 25.09 9.29
CA HIS A 727 19.53 25.60 8.26
C HIS A 727 18.07 25.67 8.76
N PHE A 728 17.57 24.64 9.42
CA PHE A 728 16.22 24.66 9.99
C PHE A 728 16.07 25.69 11.11
N ALA A 729 17.08 25.87 11.96
CA ALA A 729 17.09 26.86 13.02
C ALA A 729 17.07 28.29 12.45
N ARG A 730 17.88 28.60 11.43
CA ARG A 730 17.85 29.90 10.72
C ARG A 730 16.48 30.22 10.11
N ARG A 731 15.73 29.19 9.70
CA ARG A 731 14.36 29.32 9.18
C ARG A 731 13.28 29.31 10.28
N GLY A 732 13.65 29.26 11.56
CA GLY A 732 12.72 29.22 12.68
C GLY A 732 11.94 27.91 12.80
N LEU A 733 12.36 26.85 12.11
CA LEU A 733 11.72 25.54 12.15
C LEU A 733 12.26 24.64 13.26
N ALA A 734 13.46 24.91 13.77
CA ALA A 734 14.06 24.20 14.88
C ALA A 734 14.41 25.18 16.03
N PRO A 735 14.44 24.72 17.29
CA PRO A 735 14.96 25.51 18.40
C PRO A 735 16.42 25.95 18.15
N SER A 736 16.86 27.04 18.78
CA SER A 736 18.27 27.41 18.82
C SER A 736 19.02 26.40 19.70
N GLY A 737 19.64 25.40 19.07
CA GLY A 737 20.39 24.35 19.79
C GLY A 737 21.65 24.87 20.48
N PRO A 738 22.24 24.08 21.39
CA PRO A 738 23.41 24.48 22.17
C PRO A 738 24.62 24.86 21.29
N SER A 739 24.81 24.21 20.13
CA SER A 739 25.94 24.49 19.23
C SER A 739 25.85 25.82 18.47
N LEU A 740 24.65 26.39 18.31
CA LEU A 740 24.44 27.69 17.64
C LEU A 740 24.72 28.87 18.57
N SER A 741 24.57 28.67 19.89
CA SER A 741 24.81 29.70 20.91
C SER A 741 26.29 30.06 21.08
N ALA A 742 27.22 29.24 20.58
CA ALA A 742 28.65 29.38 20.85
C ALA A 742 29.49 30.00 19.71
N LYS A 743 28.95 30.21 18.50
CA LYS A 743 29.78 30.69 17.36
C LYS A 743 29.20 31.79 16.47
N GLU A 744 27.97 32.25 16.63
CA GLU A 744 27.47 33.41 15.87
C GLU A 744 26.77 34.40 16.79
N GLY A 745 27.56 35.28 17.40
CA GLY A 745 27.08 36.56 17.90
C GLY A 745 26.70 37.47 16.73
N ALA A 746 25.56 37.21 16.09
CA ALA A 746 24.92 38.15 15.19
C ALA A 746 23.78 38.84 15.95
N ALA A 747 23.95 40.14 16.19
CA ALA A 747 23.03 40.98 16.92
C ALA A 747 21.60 40.91 16.35
N PRO A 748 20.54 41.03 17.18
CA PRO A 748 19.17 41.04 16.69
C PRO A 748 18.96 42.27 15.79
N LEU A 749 18.43 42.04 14.59
CA LEU A 749 17.89 43.09 13.72
C LEU A 749 16.76 43.83 14.46
N GLU A 750 17.06 45.03 14.95
CA GLU A 750 16.04 45.98 15.39
C GLU A 750 15.16 46.37 14.20
N VAL A 751 13.87 46.13 14.35
CA VAL A 751 12.82 46.59 13.45
C VAL A 751 12.75 48.11 13.53
N ALA A 752 13.35 48.80 12.56
CA ALA A 752 13.21 50.24 12.41
C ALA A 752 11.74 50.58 12.09
N LYS A 753 11.05 51.21 13.05
CA LYS A 753 9.74 51.84 12.83
C LYS A 753 9.89 53.01 11.85
N PRO A 754 8.92 53.25 10.95
CA PRO A 754 8.96 54.43 10.08
C PRO A 754 8.73 55.69 10.91
N LYS A 755 9.65 56.65 10.80
CA LYS A 755 9.49 58.01 11.35
C LYS A 755 8.33 58.71 10.64
N SER A 756 7.32 59.12 11.40
CA SER A 756 6.32 60.08 10.98
C SER A 756 6.97 61.44 10.72
N GLN A 757 6.83 61.96 9.51
CA GLN A 757 7.08 63.37 9.22
C GLN A 757 5.95 64.21 9.83
N GLY A 758 6.26 64.98 10.85
CA GLY A 758 5.50 66.15 11.28
C GLY A 758 6.38 67.38 11.08
N ARG A 759 5.91 68.30 10.23
CA ARG A 759 6.45 69.64 9.97
C ARG A 759 6.25 70.56 11.18
N GLU A 760 6.98 71.69 11.11
CA GLU A 760 6.91 72.93 11.92
C GLU A 760 7.71 72.89 13.24
N GLY A 761 8.63 73.80 13.54
CA GLY A 761 9.12 75.01 12.89
C GLY A 761 10.04 75.78 13.86
N ALA A 762 11.01 76.52 13.30
CA ALA A 762 11.73 77.69 13.84
C ALA A 762 12.51 77.59 15.18
N ALA A 763 13.83 77.81 15.13
CA ALA A 763 14.45 79.11 15.41
C ALA A 763 15.99 79.00 15.56
N ALA A 764 16.68 79.98 14.97
CA ALA A 764 18.11 80.35 15.05
C ALA A 764 19.11 79.47 14.30
#